data_AF-A0A2A6B704-F1
#
_entry.id   AF-A0A2A6B704-F1
#
_cell.length_a   1.000
_cell.length_b   1.000
_cell.length_c   1.000
_cell.angle_alpha   90.00
_cell.angle_beta   90.00
_cell.angle_gamma   90.00
#
_symmetry.space_group_name_H-M   'P 1'
#
loop_
_entity.id
_entity.type
_entity.pdbx_description
1 polymer ?
#
loop_
_entity_poly.entity_id
_entity_poly.type
_entity_poly.pdbx_seq_one_letter_code
_entity_poly.pdbx_strand_id
1 'polypeptide(L)'
;MSGTSPTTLSHDTHHIGDAQEMIIENDGTTSSGVAQCCSNHSRDEELEHVVDSFFYYNQFQRRKLCDKVTQFQTLSDAHKKLLEPFHSEHTRQLMKCIENNQSVLEMLICEGASALGPLGERAFYAHDGRSASPDLMSKINSTLKQIVREWSTEGKSERDVTFGPILKELETRFPDDSREKQRILVPGSGLSRLAWEISCMGFTTVACEFSSYMLIVSFVLLNIISEENEFTIYPYVAASCNSWSYSDRVRSISFPDLCPPTASRSSELMSMRPGNFMSMFDGEDGKYSAVVTAWFIDTAHNVIDYIEQINRLLEVGGVWINSGPLTYHFSDTPEELSIELPFEEILRIVTLRGFRIEKESRSEPSLYAADKRIKKMAQMLESPAGAIGKTPLVKLTKIGHNLPAQIAVKLEYLNPTLSVKDRAASAMIDDAEKRGLITPGKSVLVEATSGNMGIALAFYAQIKGYKIVLTMPNTASMERRALMKAYGATLIITNLTGNALIEMTKKIADSDKRFYWLNQFGNEANQEKHYKTTGPEIWEQTDGKVDIVVFGVGSGGTVTGVGRYLKEKNAQVKVYAVEPEESSVISGNDPAPHSIQGIGAGFVPTILRRDLLEDHIIRIHSNDAIAMAKRLATEEAICGGISSGANVAAALQLASLPENKGKLIVTTINSFGERYLSSPLYRDLTAEVQGMPSVTYDDALTIANSALIPWFFLAIERLYNCQSSPFIFSYENMNPTEIEILENHAVPFTDKLYSDYGPFRKWKFFMFDRVAPKQDATKFHNWKLSNLLPMDIIHSDPSSAIGNTPLVYLRTIGRDLSAKIAVKLEYMNPTTSVKDRAAFYMIDAAEKKGLITPGKSVLVEATSGNLGIALAFNARIKGYKIVLIMPSTSSLERRALLLAYGAELILLDPKCTGVEMVERARQVAESHPDFYWINQFGNPANVEAHYRTTGPEIWRQTGGKIDIICFGAGSGGTVTGTGKFLREKKPETEIFVVEPTESSVISGFPPDNHKIAGIGAGFIPDILNREQLTGIIRIDSEGAIAMAKRLATEEAILGGISSGANVLACLQLAAKPENAGKLIVTSINSSGERYLSSVLYADIKATADSMPFQSLEESIATAKRLLDKE
;
A
#
# COMPACT_ATOMS: atom_id res chain seq x y z
N MET A 1 60.21 28.07 -5.73
CA MET A 1 61.24 27.82 -6.76
C MET A 1 60.95 26.44 -7.31
N SER A 2 60.20 26.35 -8.43
CA SER A 2 60.68 26.36 -9.84
C SER A 2 61.38 25.03 -10.18
N GLY A 3 60.93 24.18 -11.12
CA GLY A 3 60.50 24.47 -12.51
C GLY A 3 61.75 24.42 -13.42
N THR A 4 61.79 23.80 -14.61
CA THR A 4 60.77 23.20 -15.52
C THR A 4 61.47 22.34 -16.61
N SER A 5 60.82 21.26 -17.10
CA SER A 5 60.85 20.69 -18.49
C SER A 5 62.18 20.29 -19.18
N PRO A 6 62.19 19.60 -20.35
CA PRO A 6 61.43 18.41 -20.81
C PRO A 6 62.29 17.30 -21.50
N THR A 7 61.63 16.31 -22.15
CA THR A 7 62.04 15.40 -23.27
C THR A 7 62.45 13.92 -23.04
N THR A 8 61.51 13.01 -23.42
CA THR A 8 61.60 11.79 -24.29
C THR A 8 62.75 10.76 -24.12
N LEU A 9 62.56 9.43 -24.03
CA LEU A 9 62.11 8.49 -25.10
C LEU A 9 62.15 7.00 -24.63
N SER A 10 61.34 6.10 -25.25
CA SER A 10 61.34 4.61 -25.15
C SER A 10 60.99 4.00 -23.77
N HIS A 11 60.50 2.77 -23.55
CA HIS A 11 60.06 1.56 -24.30
C HIS A 11 58.81 1.00 -23.53
N ASP A 12 57.99 0.00 -23.90
CA ASP A 12 57.92 -0.97 -25.02
C ASP A 12 56.45 -1.50 -25.19
N THR A 13 56.19 -2.48 -26.08
CA THR A 13 54.89 -3.17 -26.23
C THR A 13 54.89 -4.64 -25.80
N HIS A 14 53.83 -5.11 -25.13
CA HIS A 14 53.55 -6.53 -24.87
C HIS A 14 52.12 -6.91 -25.21
N HIS A 15 51.97 -8.10 -25.81
CA HIS A 15 50.71 -8.65 -26.31
C HIS A 15 49.83 -9.26 -25.21
N ILE A 16 48.53 -9.00 -25.31
CA ILE A 16 47.41 -9.87 -24.96
C ILE A 16 46.43 -9.64 -26.14
N GLY A 17 45.85 -10.63 -26.84
CA GLY A 17 45.75 -12.07 -26.64
C GLY A 17 44.36 -12.44 -27.18
N ASP A 18 44.29 -13.20 -28.28
CA ASP A 18 43.12 -13.22 -29.17
C ASP A 18 41.79 -13.56 -28.48
N ALA A 19 40.80 -12.67 -28.62
CA ALA A 19 39.39 -12.96 -28.39
C ALA A 19 38.69 -12.98 -29.74
N GLN A 20 38.07 -14.12 -30.10
CA GLN A 20 37.37 -14.26 -31.38
C GLN A 20 36.06 -13.46 -31.38
N GLU A 21 35.87 -12.65 -32.42
CA GLU A 21 34.67 -11.85 -32.62
C GLU A 21 33.42 -12.74 -32.78
N MET A 22 32.32 -12.34 -32.15
CA MET A 22 31.01 -12.98 -32.37
C MET A 22 30.55 -12.66 -33.80
N ILE A 23 30.48 -13.67 -34.67
CA ILE A 23 30.26 -13.46 -36.11
C ILE A 23 28.84 -12.93 -36.37
N ILE A 24 28.75 -11.68 -36.82
CA ILE A 24 27.54 -11.12 -37.44
C ILE A 24 27.49 -11.65 -38.89
N GLU A 25 26.66 -12.66 -39.13
CA GLU A 25 26.42 -13.21 -40.47
C GLU A 25 25.71 -12.18 -41.37
N ASN A 26 26.46 -11.50 -42.23
CA ASN A 26 25.95 -10.60 -43.27
C ASN A 26 25.90 -11.34 -44.63
N ASP A 27 24.81 -12.06 -44.89
CA ASP A 27 24.61 -12.75 -46.18
C ASP A 27 24.08 -11.80 -47.27
N GLY A 28 24.98 -11.37 -48.14
CA GLY A 28 24.67 -10.51 -49.28
C GLY A 28 24.38 -11.30 -50.56
N THR A 29 23.16 -11.79 -50.74
CA THR A 29 22.68 -12.30 -52.05
C THR A 29 21.26 -11.86 -52.38
N THR A 30 21.09 -11.26 -53.56
CA THR A 30 19.81 -10.83 -54.12
C THR A 30 19.11 -11.94 -54.91
N SER A 31 17.85 -12.25 -54.60
CA SER A 31 16.91 -12.83 -55.57
C SER A 31 15.48 -12.32 -55.36
N SER A 32 14.79 -12.05 -56.47
CA SER A 32 13.56 -11.24 -56.57
C SER A 32 12.27 -11.96 -56.17
N GLY A 33 11.36 -11.27 -55.45
CA GLY A 33 10.08 -11.84 -55.01
C GLY A 33 8.96 -10.86 -54.61
N VAL A 34 8.79 -9.73 -55.33
CA VAL A 34 7.60 -8.84 -55.25
C VAL A 34 7.30 -8.20 -53.87
N ALA A 35 8.00 -7.11 -53.55
CA ALA A 35 7.48 -6.04 -52.68
C ALA A 35 8.04 -4.67 -53.12
N GLN A 36 7.29 -3.61 -52.82
CA GLN A 36 7.44 -2.27 -53.40
C GLN A 36 8.77 -1.56 -53.12
N CYS A 37 9.15 -0.71 -54.08
CA CYS A 37 10.30 0.17 -54.09
C CYS A 37 10.34 1.15 -52.89
N CYS A 38 11.16 0.86 -51.88
CA CYS A 38 11.75 1.87 -51.00
C CYS A 38 13.25 1.97 -51.33
N SER A 39 13.72 3.16 -51.68
CA SER A 39 15.13 3.38 -52.01
C SER A 39 16.00 3.32 -50.75
N ASN A 40 17.29 3.00 -50.89
CA ASN A 40 18.23 2.91 -49.76
C ASN A 40 18.25 4.18 -48.88
N HIS A 41 17.91 5.35 -49.43
CA HIS A 41 17.74 6.60 -48.66
C HIS A 41 16.71 6.50 -47.52
N SER A 42 15.56 5.84 -47.71
CA SER A 42 14.52 5.86 -46.66
C SER A 42 14.93 5.06 -45.41
N ARG A 43 15.83 4.09 -45.56
CA ARG A 43 16.38 3.30 -44.45
C ARG A 43 17.57 3.97 -43.78
N ASP A 44 18.39 4.71 -44.54
CA ASP A 44 19.42 5.59 -43.97
C ASP A 44 18.75 6.68 -43.09
N GLU A 45 17.70 7.35 -43.61
CA GLU A 45 16.91 8.37 -42.87
C GLU A 45 16.23 7.82 -41.60
N GLU A 46 15.67 6.61 -41.64
CA GLU A 46 15.07 5.97 -40.47
C GLU A 46 16.11 5.69 -39.37
N LEU A 47 17.31 5.23 -39.75
CA LEU A 47 18.39 4.96 -38.80
C LEU A 47 18.98 6.25 -38.22
N GLU A 48 19.14 7.32 -39.02
CA GLU A 48 19.50 8.65 -38.52
C GLU A 48 18.50 9.11 -37.44
N HIS A 49 17.19 8.96 -37.68
CA HIS A 49 16.16 9.32 -36.70
C HIS A 49 16.18 8.45 -35.43
N VAL A 50 16.55 7.17 -35.52
CA VAL A 50 16.79 6.35 -34.32
C VAL A 50 17.97 6.89 -33.53
N VAL A 51 19.12 7.13 -34.17
CA VAL A 51 20.35 7.65 -33.53
C VAL A 51 20.07 9.00 -32.87
N ASP A 52 19.53 9.98 -33.61
CA ASP A 52 19.17 11.31 -33.10
C ASP A 52 18.27 11.21 -31.85
N SER A 53 17.39 10.22 -31.79
CA SER A 53 16.50 10.04 -30.64
C SER A 53 17.21 9.64 -29.34
N PHE A 54 18.37 8.97 -29.38
CA PHE A 54 19.19 8.74 -28.19
C PHE A 54 19.83 10.06 -27.68
N PHE A 55 20.31 10.91 -28.59
CA PHE A 55 20.88 12.22 -28.27
C PHE A 55 19.83 13.28 -27.86
N TYR A 56 18.59 13.17 -28.35
CA TYR A 56 17.54 14.17 -28.14
C TYR A 56 16.72 13.99 -26.84
N TYR A 57 16.85 12.87 -26.13
CA TYR A 57 16.01 12.53 -24.97
C TYR A 57 15.99 13.64 -23.90
N ASN A 58 17.15 14.18 -23.53
CA ASN A 58 17.28 15.25 -22.55
C ASN A 58 16.48 16.49 -22.96
N GLN A 59 16.68 16.96 -24.20
CA GLN A 59 16.03 18.15 -24.72
C GLN A 59 14.50 17.98 -24.76
N PHE A 60 14.01 16.81 -25.17
CA PHE A 60 12.58 16.49 -25.20
C PHE A 60 11.96 16.47 -23.79
N GLN A 61 12.58 15.76 -22.84
CA GLN A 61 12.06 15.66 -21.47
C GLN A 61 12.16 17.00 -20.72
N ARG A 62 13.24 17.77 -20.93
CA ARG A 62 13.38 19.15 -20.42
C ARG A 62 12.28 20.04 -20.96
N ARG A 63 11.96 19.98 -22.27
CA ARG A 63 10.84 20.75 -22.85
C ARG A 63 9.52 20.40 -22.15
N LYS A 64 9.18 19.12 -22.03
CA LYS A 64 7.98 18.66 -21.30
C LYS A 64 7.94 19.08 -19.83
N LEU A 65 9.09 19.24 -19.18
CA LEU A 65 9.19 19.73 -17.80
C LEU A 65 9.06 21.26 -17.73
N CYS A 66 9.68 22.00 -18.65
CA CYS A 66 9.53 23.45 -18.79
C CYS A 66 8.08 23.86 -19.10
N ASP A 67 7.37 23.09 -19.93
CA ASP A 67 5.94 23.33 -20.21
C ASP A 67 5.11 23.22 -18.92
N LYS A 68 5.39 22.22 -18.07
CA LYS A 68 4.75 22.06 -16.75
C LYS A 68 5.13 23.17 -15.76
N VAL A 69 6.39 23.61 -15.76
CA VAL A 69 6.83 24.76 -14.94
C VAL A 69 6.15 26.04 -15.40
N THR A 70 5.95 26.24 -16.71
CA THR A 70 5.20 27.37 -17.27
C THR A 70 3.73 27.32 -16.85
N GLN A 71 3.09 26.15 -16.93
CA GLN A 71 1.72 25.94 -16.42
C GLN A 71 1.63 26.16 -14.89
N PHE A 72 2.66 25.81 -14.14
CA PHE A 72 2.74 26.11 -12.71
C PHE A 72 2.84 27.63 -12.45
N GLN A 73 3.56 28.36 -13.30
CA GLN A 73 3.69 29.82 -13.21
C GLN A 73 2.38 30.58 -13.52
N THR A 74 1.43 29.98 -14.24
CA THR A 74 0.11 30.59 -14.48
C THR A 74 -0.88 30.39 -13.32
N LEU A 75 -0.55 29.57 -12.32
CA LEU A 75 -1.36 29.40 -11.12
C LEU A 75 -1.41 30.69 -10.27
N SER A 76 -2.43 30.85 -9.43
CA SER A 76 -2.49 31.94 -8.46
C SER A 76 -1.35 31.84 -7.44
N ASP A 77 -0.90 32.97 -6.89
CA ASP A 77 0.24 32.96 -5.95
C ASP A 77 -0.06 32.20 -4.65
N ALA A 78 -1.34 32.11 -4.26
CA ALA A 78 -1.79 31.21 -3.20
C ALA A 78 -1.56 29.73 -3.54
N HIS A 79 -1.88 29.30 -4.77
CA HIS A 79 -1.63 27.93 -5.23
C HIS A 79 -0.14 27.65 -5.43
N LYS A 80 0.64 28.62 -5.92
CA LYS A 80 2.10 28.51 -6.01
C LYS A 80 2.71 28.28 -4.63
N LYS A 81 2.35 29.10 -3.64
CA LYS A 81 2.88 29.02 -2.26
C LYS A 81 2.58 27.68 -1.57
N LEU A 82 1.45 27.05 -1.86
CA LEU A 82 1.11 25.70 -1.37
C LEU A 82 2.01 24.58 -1.94
N LEU A 83 2.74 24.85 -3.02
CA LEU A 83 3.48 23.86 -3.81
C LEU A 83 4.97 24.24 -3.97
N GLU A 84 5.36 25.48 -3.68
CA GLU A 84 6.66 26.09 -3.94
C GLU A 84 7.87 25.35 -3.31
N PRO A 85 7.85 24.92 -2.03
CA PRO A 85 8.97 24.18 -1.43
C PRO A 85 9.18 22.81 -2.08
N PHE A 86 8.11 22.20 -2.59
CA PHE A 86 8.12 20.84 -3.12
C PHE A 86 8.39 20.80 -4.62
N HIS A 87 7.83 21.74 -5.38
CA HIS A 87 7.93 21.76 -6.84
C HIS A 87 9.32 22.23 -7.31
N SER A 88 9.94 23.19 -6.64
CA SER A 88 11.26 23.74 -7.04
C SER A 88 12.39 22.72 -6.86
N GLU A 89 12.44 22.06 -5.70
CA GLU A 89 13.40 20.99 -5.40
C GLU A 89 13.17 19.76 -6.28
N HIS A 90 11.93 19.25 -6.36
CA HIS A 90 11.61 18.08 -7.18
C HIS A 90 11.88 18.32 -8.67
N THR A 91 11.61 19.53 -9.19
CA THR A 91 11.96 19.87 -10.58
C THR A 91 13.47 19.76 -10.81
N ARG A 92 14.31 20.22 -9.86
CA ARG A 92 15.77 20.08 -9.96
C ARG A 92 16.22 18.61 -9.91
N GLN A 93 15.56 17.78 -9.11
CA GLN A 93 15.84 16.35 -9.03
C GLN A 93 15.44 15.62 -10.32
N LEU A 94 14.25 15.90 -10.87
CA LEU A 94 13.82 15.40 -12.18
C LEU A 94 14.81 15.76 -13.29
N MET A 95 15.29 17.02 -13.32
CA MET A 95 16.30 17.48 -14.28
C MET A 95 17.57 16.66 -14.19
N LYS A 96 18.11 16.46 -12.98
CA LYS A 96 19.31 15.64 -12.77
C LYS A 96 19.09 14.17 -13.18
N CYS A 97 17.91 13.61 -12.95
CA CYS A 97 17.56 12.25 -13.37
C CYS A 97 17.45 12.13 -14.91
N ILE A 98 16.91 13.15 -15.58
CA ILE A 98 16.86 13.24 -17.05
C ILE A 98 18.28 13.36 -17.62
N GLU A 99 19.14 14.20 -17.02
CA GLU A 99 20.53 14.38 -17.42
C GLU A 99 21.35 13.08 -17.23
N ASN A 100 21.14 12.34 -16.14
CA ASN A 100 21.74 11.03 -15.94
C ASN A 100 21.28 10.01 -16.98
N ASN A 101 19.97 9.92 -17.24
CA ASN A 101 19.44 9.04 -18.29
C ASN A 101 20.03 9.38 -19.66
N GLN A 102 20.23 10.67 -19.95
CA GLN A 102 20.89 11.10 -21.18
C GLN A 102 22.31 10.56 -21.29
N SER A 103 23.14 10.71 -20.26
CA SER A 103 24.51 10.20 -20.29
C SER A 103 24.59 8.68 -20.45
N VAL A 104 23.63 7.93 -19.88
CA VAL A 104 23.53 6.48 -20.11
C VAL A 104 23.07 6.17 -21.54
N LEU A 105 22.10 6.89 -22.09
CA LEU A 105 21.65 6.72 -23.48
C LEU A 105 22.76 7.07 -24.49
N GLU A 106 23.55 8.11 -24.21
CA GLU A 106 24.73 8.50 -25.00
C GLU A 106 25.80 7.40 -24.99
N MET A 107 26.11 6.81 -23.83
CA MET A 107 27.00 5.65 -23.75
C MET A 107 26.45 4.47 -24.58
N LEU A 108 25.17 4.13 -24.39
CA LEU A 108 24.54 3.00 -25.10
C LEU A 108 24.56 3.17 -26.62
N ILE A 109 24.35 4.39 -27.15
CA ILE A 109 24.41 4.61 -28.61
C ILE A 109 25.85 4.68 -29.13
N CYS A 110 26.79 5.27 -28.39
CA CYS A 110 28.20 5.34 -28.78
C CYS A 110 28.85 3.95 -28.88
N GLU A 111 28.59 3.08 -27.92
CA GLU A 111 29.15 1.71 -27.91
C GLU A 111 28.31 0.72 -28.74
N GLY A 112 27.03 1.03 -29.00
CA GLY A 112 26.06 0.10 -29.62
C GLY A 112 25.67 0.39 -31.07
N ALA A 113 26.05 1.52 -31.67
CA ALA A 113 25.65 1.86 -33.05
C ALA A 113 26.18 0.87 -34.11
N SER A 114 27.34 0.26 -33.88
CA SER A 114 27.94 -0.77 -34.75
C SER A 114 27.09 -2.05 -34.86
N ALA A 115 26.24 -2.33 -33.87
CA ALA A 115 25.27 -3.46 -33.90
C ALA A 115 24.27 -3.38 -35.06
N LEU A 116 24.11 -2.19 -35.65
CA LEU A 116 23.25 -1.91 -36.81
C LEU A 116 24.03 -1.95 -38.14
N GLY A 117 25.31 -2.37 -38.11
CA GLY A 117 26.19 -2.52 -39.25
C GLY A 117 26.60 -1.20 -39.93
N PRO A 118 27.18 -1.27 -41.15
CA PRO A 118 27.73 -0.10 -41.85
C PRO A 118 26.73 0.98 -42.28
N LEU A 119 25.42 0.73 -42.10
CA LEU A 119 24.36 1.73 -42.24
C LEU A 119 24.19 2.50 -40.93
N GLY A 120 24.13 1.79 -39.79
CA GLY A 120 24.04 2.40 -38.46
C GLY A 120 25.28 3.18 -38.05
N GLU A 121 26.48 2.71 -38.39
CA GLU A 121 27.71 3.49 -38.18
C GLU A 121 27.70 4.79 -39.00
N ARG A 122 27.20 4.74 -40.24
CA ARG A 122 27.02 5.95 -41.06
C ARG A 122 25.98 6.89 -40.47
N ALA A 123 24.83 6.37 -40.03
CA ALA A 123 23.81 7.16 -39.33
C ALA A 123 24.36 7.78 -38.04
N PHE A 124 25.25 7.09 -37.32
CA PHE A 124 25.96 7.62 -36.15
C PHE A 124 26.89 8.77 -36.52
N TYR A 125 27.74 8.63 -37.54
CA TYR A 125 28.61 9.74 -37.97
C TYR A 125 27.89 10.86 -38.73
N ALA A 126 26.70 10.60 -39.27
CA ALA A 126 25.88 11.58 -39.99
C ALA A 126 24.84 12.29 -39.10
N HIS A 127 24.64 11.85 -37.85
CA HIS A 127 23.69 12.47 -36.93
C HIS A 127 24.00 13.97 -36.76
N ASP A 128 22.98 14.81 -36.76
CA ASP A 128 23.10 16.26 -36.58
C ASP A 128 22.32 16.79 -35.37
N GLY A 129 21.69 15.89 -34.61
CA GLY A 129 20.92 16.24 -33.41
C GLY A 129 19.53 16.79 -33.75
N ARG A 130 18.91 16.33 -34.85
CA ARG A 130 17.51 16.64 -35.19
C ARG A 130 16.58 16.37 -34.01
N SER A 131 15.47 17.10 -33.99
CA SER A 131 14.40 16.85 -33.04
C SER A 131 13.69 15.53 -33.34
N ALA A 132 13.78 14.55 -32.44
CA ALA A 132 13.03 13.31 -32.53
C ALA A 132 11.52 13.51 -32.24
N SER A 133 10.68 12.70 -32.88
CA SER A 133 9.23 12.72 -32.70
C SER A 133 8.81 12.19 -31.30
N PRO A 134 7.59 12.50 -30.82
CA PRO A 134 7.06 11.93 -29.59
C PRO A 134 7.03 10.39 -29.58
N ASP A 135 6.91 9.75 -30.74
CA ASP A 135 6.79 8.29 -30.87
C ASP A 135 8.15 7.61 -30.76
N LEU A 136 9.19 8.18 -31.38
CA LEU A 136 10.59 7.76 -31.16
C LEU A 136 10.99 7.93 -29.69
N MET A 137 10.55 9.02 -29.07
CA MET A 137 10.72 9.23 -27.62
C MET A 137 9.95 8.19 -26.79
N SER A 138 8.79 7.71 -27.25
CA SER A 138 8.08 6.59 -26.62
C SER A 138 8.93 5.31 -26.67
N LYS A 139 9.54 5.00 -27.83
CA LYS A 139 10.48 3.87 -27.99
C LYS A 139 11.68 3.95 -27.03
N ILE A 140 12.32 5.11 -26.86
CA ILE A 140 13.37 5.32 -25.85
C ILE A 140 12.87 5.04 -24.42
N ASN A 141 11.70 5.57 -24.03
CA ASN A 141 11.15 5.34 -22.69
C ASN A 141 10.77 3.87 -22.44
N SER A 142 10.33 3.14 -23.48
CA SER A 142 10.10 1.69 -23.41
C SER A 142 11.41 0.92 -23.29
N THR A 143 12.46 1.32 -24.02
CA THR A 143 13.80 0.71 -23.95
C THR A 143 14.39 0.82 -22.54
N LEU A 144 14.31 2.00 -21.90
CA LEU A 144 14.73 2.18 -20.51
C LEU A 144 13.98 1.28 -19.52
N LYS A 145 12.71 0.95 -19.76
CA LYS A 145 11.94 0.00 -18.94
C LYS A 145 12.27 -1.45 -19.26
N GLN A 146 12.63 -1.76 -20.51
CA GLN A 146 13.07 -3.09 -20.90
C GLN A 146 14.39 -3.46 -20.18
N ILE A 147 15.31 -2.50 -20.02
CA ILE A 147 16.51 -2.67 -19.18
C ILE A 147 16.12 -3.10 -17.75
N VAL A 148 15.09 -2.48 -17.15
CA VAL A 148 14.58 -2.89 -15.83
C VAL A 148 14.10 -4.34 -15.85
N ARG A 149 13.26 -4.71 -16.83
CA ARG A 149 12.66 -6.05 -16.95
C ARG A 149 13.74 -7.15 -17.11
N GLU A 150 14.65 -6.94 -18.04
CA GLU A 150 15.57 -7.97 -18.49
C GLU A 150 16.89 -8.01 -17.70
N TRP A 151 17.41 -6.85 -17.29
CA TRP A 151 18.77 -6.72 -16.76
C TRP A 151 18.85 -5.96 -15.43
N SER A 152 17.77 -5.91 -14.64
CA SER A 152 17.84 -5.43 -13.25
C SER A 152 17.31 -6.45 -12.26
N THR A 153 17.74 -6.33 -11.00
CA THR A 153 17.23 -7.12 -9.87
C THR A 153 15.72 -6.89 -9.70
N GLU A 154 15.22 -5.69 -10.01
CA GLU A 154 13.78 -5.43 -9.98
C GLU A 154 13.05 -6.22 -11.09
N GLY A 155 13.64 -6.43 -12.26
CA GLY A 155 13.04 -7.24 -13.32
C GLY A 155 12.82 -8.71 -12.96
N LYS A 156 13.59 -9.26 -12.01
CA LYS A 156 13.67 -10.71 -11.77
C LYS A 156 12.32 -11.40 -11.61
N SER A 157 11.38 -10.85 -10.85
CA SER A 157 10.07 -11.52 -10.66
C SER A 157 9.18 -11.52 -11.91
N GLU A 158 9.41 -10.64 -12.91
CA GLU A 158 8.74 -10.74 -14.21
C GLU A 158 9.37 -11.85 -15.08
N ARG A 159 10.71 -11.99 -14.99
CA ARG A 159 11.47 -13.06 -15.64
C ARG A 159 11.11 -14.43 -15.07
N ASP A 160 11.06 -14.57 -13.75
CA ASP A 160 10.72 -15.84 -13.07
C ASP A 160 9.33 -16.37 -13.50
N VAL A 161 8.37 -15.47 -13.77
CA VAL A 161 7.01 -15.84 -14.24
C VAL A 161 6.97 -16.12 -15.74
N THR A 162 7.75 -15.40 -16.56
CA THR A 162 7.68 -15.48 -18.03
C THR A 162 8.69 -16.47 -18.61
N PHE A 163 9.95 -16.37 -18.21
CA PHE A 163 11.08 -17.17 -18.69
C PHE A 163 11.20 -18.50 -17.94
N GLY A 164 10.96 -18.52 -16.62
CA GLY A 164 11.06 -19.73 -15.79
C GLY A 164 10.30 -20.95 -16.35
N PRO A 165 9.03 -20.83 -16.78
CA PRO A 165 8.30 -21.92 -17.42
C PRO A 165 8.89 -22.39 -18.76
N ILE A 166 9.47 -21.47 -19.55
CA ILE A 166 10.10 -21.77 -20.85
C ILE A 166 11.39 -22.56 -20.63
N LEU A 167 12.29 -22.05 -19.78
CA LEU A 167 13.57 -22.68 -19.45
C LEU A 167 13.34 -24.10 -18.91
N LYS A 168 12.35 -24.28 -18.03
CA LYS A 168 11.98 -25.59 -17.50
C LYS A 168 11.45 -26.55 -18.56
N GLU A 169 10.74 -26.06 -19.58
CA GLU A 169 10.25 -26.91 -20.67
C GLU A 169 11.42 -27.39 -21.56
N LEU A 170 12.36 -26.50 -21.88
CA LEU A 170 13.59 -26.84 -22.59
C LEU A 170 14.45 -27.84 -21.80
N GLU A 171 14.62 -27.63 -20.49
CA GLU A 171 15.31 -28.56 -19.58
C GLU A 171 14.65 -29.95 -19.58
N THR A 172 13.31 -30.00 -19.54
CA THR A 172 12.54 -31.24 -19.51
C THR A 172 12.61 -31.99 -20.85
N ARG A 173 12.62 -31.26 -21.98
CA ARG A 173 12.62 -31.84 -23.33
C ARG A 173 14.02 -32.28 -23.78
N PHE A 174 15.05 -31.55 -23.38
CA PHE A 174 16.44 -31.77 -23.78
C PHE A 174 17.35 -31.86 -22.54
N PRO A 175 17.67 -33.09 -22.07
CA PRO A 175 18.61 -33.32 -20.97
C PRO A 175 20.03 -32.81 -21.31
N ASP A 176 20.80 -32.44 -20.29
CA ASP A 176 22.14 -31.79 -20.41
C ASP A 176 23.00 -32.35 -21.55
N ASP A 177 23.25 -33.67 -21.59
CA ASP A 177 24.08 -34.38 -22.57
C ASP A 177 23.66 -34.21 -24.06
N SER A 178 22.48 -33.65 -24.32
CA SER A 178 21.91 -33.48 -25.67
C SER A 178 21.91 -32.04 -26.17
N ARG A 179 22.12 -31.04 -25.30
CA ARG A 179 21.77 -29.64 -25.55
C ARG A 179 22.64 -28.93 -26.57
N GLU A 180 23.95 -29.18 -26.59
CA GLU A 180 24.89 -28.53 -27.51
C GLU A 180 24.50 -28.74 -28.99
N LYS A 181 23.86 -29.87 -29.29
CA LYS A 181 23.42 -30.26 -30.62
C LYS A 181 22.05 -29.69 -31.01
N GLN A 182 21.28 -29.16 -30.07
CA GLN A 182 19.97 -28.58 -30.37
C GLN A 182 20.14 -27.12 -30.77
N ARG A 183 19.51 -26.71 -31.87
CA ARG A 183 19.50 -25.32 -32.33
C ARG A 183 18.19 -24.66 -31.92
N ILE A 184 18.26 -23.66 -31.05
CA ILE A 184 17.09 -22.98 -30.46
C ILE A 184 16.97 -21.57 -31.05
N LEU A 185 15.81 -21.22 -31.59
CA LEU A 185 15.52 -19.87 -32.12
C LEU A 185 14.68 -19.08 -31.11
N VAL A 186 15.04 -17.82 -30.86
CA VAL A 186 14.29 -16.89 -30.00
C VAL A 186 13.92 -15.63 -30.80
N PRO A 187 12.75 -15.61 -31.49
CA PRO A 187 12.24 -14.43 -32.18
C PRO A 187 11.75 -13.35 -31.21
N GLY A 188 11.94 -12.07 -31.55
CA GLY A 188 11.53 -10.94 -30.71
C GLY A 188 12.28 -10.90 -29.38
N SER A 189 13.59 -11.14 -29.43
CA SER A 189 14.39 -11.42 -28.24
C SER A 189 14.53 -10.24 -27.26
N GLY A 190 14.15 -9.01 -27.64
CA GLY A 190 14.23 -7.84 -26.79
C GLY A 190 15.68 -7.47 -26.46
N LEU A 191 16.00 -7.33 -25.17
CA LEU A 191 17.38 -7.19 -24.70
C LEU A 191 18.06 -8.56 -24.47
N SER A 192 17.49 -9.61 -25.05
CA SER A 192 18.07 -10.93 -25.25
C SER A 192 18.41 -11.71 -23.99
N ARG A 193 17.88 -11.31 -22.83
CA ARG A 193 18.11 -12.02 -21.55
C ARG A 193 17.64 -13.46 -21.59
N LEU A 194 16.49 -13.73 -22.21
CA LEU A 194 15.98 -15.10 -22.35
C LEU A 194 16.89 -15.96 -23.24
N ALA A 195 17.35 -15.42 -24.36
CA ALA A 195 18.27 -16.13 -25.26
C ALA A 195 19.62 -16.42 -24.58
N TRP A 196 20.13 -15.48 -23.78
CA TRP A 196 21.32 -15.68 -22.96
C TRP A 196 21.12 -16.72 -21.85
N GLU A 197 19.98 -16.70 -21.13
CA GLU A 197 19.68 -17.73 -20.13
C GLU A 197 19.53 -19.13 -20.78
N ILE A 198 19.02 -19.21 -22.02
CA ILE A 198 18.98 -20.47 -22.80
C ILE A 198 20.39 -20.92 -23.22
N SER A 199 21.26 -20.04 -23.73
CA SER A 199 22.63 -20.44 -24.10
C SER A 199 23.45 -20.89 -22.88
N CYS A 200 23.24 -20.28 -21.71
CA CYS A 200 23.80 -20.72 -20.43
C CYS A 200 23.35 -22.13 -19.99
N MET A 201 22.25 -22.68 -20.53
CA MET A 201 21.87 -24.08 -20.30
C MET A 201 22.66 -25.07 -21.19
N GLY A 202 23.48 -24.59 -22.13
CA GLY A 202 24.27 -25.40 -23.07
C GLY A 202 23.66 -25.54 -24.47
N PHE A 203 22.71 -24.68 -24.86
CA PHE A 203 22.05 -24.73 -26.18
C PHE A 203 22.70 -23.81 -27.21
N THR A 204 22.84 -24.29 -28.45
CA THR A 204 23.17 -23.41 -29.59
C THR A 204 21.98 -22.51 -29.89
N THR A 205 22.08 -21.22 -29.54
CA THR A 205 20.93 -20.30 -29.46
C THR A 205 21.07 -19.15 -30.45
N VAL A 206 20.09 -19.00 -31.33
CA VAL A 206 19.96 -17.88 -32.27
C VAL A 206 18.89 -16.94 -31.74
N ALA A 207 19.26 -15.72 -31.40
CA ALA A 207 18.32 -14.63 -31.10
C ALA A 207 17.99 -13.85 -32.38
N CYS A 208 16.75 -13.36 -32.50
CA CYS A 208 16.36 -12.42 -33.55
C CYS A 208 15.66 -11.21 -32.93
N GLU A 209 15.98 -10.01 -33.41
CA GLU A 209 15.33 -8.77 -33.00
C GLU A 209 15.26 -7.80 -34.18
N PHE A 210 14.14 -7.08 -34.30
CA PHE A 210 13.89 -6.14 -35.40
C PHE A 210 14.11 -4.69 -34.98
N SER A 211 13.85 -4.36 -33.71
CA SER A 211 13.94 -3.00 -33.20
C SER A 211 15.39 -2.56 -33.04
N SER A 212 15.82 -1.57 -33.83
CA SER A 212 17.15 -0.95 -33.72
C SER A 212 17.48 -0.51 -32.29
N TYR A 213 16.49 -0.01 -31.54
CA TYR A 213 16.64 0.38 -30.13
C TYR A 213 17.05 -0.79 -29.22
N MET A 214 16.44 -1.96 -29.43
CA MET A 214 16.73 -3.14 -28.64
C MET A 214 18.06 -3.75 -29.06
N LEU A 215 18.38 -3.75 -30.36
CA LEU A 215 19.66 -4.21 -30.90
C LEU A 215 20.86 -3.43 -30.34
N ILE A 216 20.81 -2.09 -30.37
CA ILE A 216 21.84 -1.21 -29.80
C ILE A 216 22.11 -1.57 -28.34
N VAL A 217 21.05 -1.63 -27.52
CA VAL A 217 21.19 -1.81 -26.06
C VAL A 217 21.54 -3.26 -25.71
N SER A 218 21.01 -4.25 -26.42
CA SER A 218 21.36 -5.66 -26.27
C SER A 218 22.83 -5.90 -26.59
N PHE A 219 23.35 -5.32 -27.67
CA PHE A 219 24.77 -5.44 -28.02
C PHE A 219 25.69 -4.95 -26.91
N VAL A 220 25.42 -3.78 -26.33
CA VAL A 220 26.24 -3.21 -25.24
C VAL A 220 26.15 -4.07 -23.98
N LEU A 221 24.96 -4.56 -23.63
CA LEU A 221 24.76 -5.45 -22.46
C LEU A 221 25.43 -6.82 -22.62
N LEU A 222 25.42 -7.40 -23.82
CA LEU A 222 25.98 -8.73 -24.08
C LEU A 222 27.50 -8.73 -24.29
N ASN A 223 28.08 -7.63 -24.79
CA ASN A 223 29.47 -7.61 -25.28
C ASN A 223 30.40 -6.60 -24.57
N ILE A 224 29.87 -5.48 -24.05
CA ILE A 224 30.69 -4.34 -23.59
C ILE A 224 30.70 -4.23 -22.07
N ILE A 225 29.54 -4.32 -21.42
CA ILE A 225 29.42 -4.10 -19.97
C ILE A 225 29.95 -5.29 -19.19
N SER A 226 30.92 -5.05 -18.30
CA SER A 226 31.64 -6.11 -17.57
C SER A 226 31.44 -6.09 -16.05
N GLU A 227 30.93 -5.00 -15.47
CA GLU A 227 30.68 -4.87 -14.02
C GLU A 227 29.17 -4.86 -13.68
N GLU A 228 28.80 -5.62 -12.64
CA GLU A 228 27.40 -5.69 -12.18
C GLU A 228 26.99 -4.39 -11.49
N ASN A 229 25.79 -3.90 -11.81
CA ASN A 229 25.20 -2.67 -11.28
C ASN A 229 26.01 -1.38 -11.58
N GLU A 230 26.93 -1.43 -12.56
CA GLU A 230 27.77 -0.31 -13.00
C GLU A 230 26.95 0.94 -13.34
N PHE A 231 25.84 0.76 -14.07
CA PHE A 231 25.02 1.86 -14.55
C PHE A 231 23.75 2.03 -13.72
N THR A 232 23.29 3.27 -13.60
CA THR A 232 22.04 3.63 -12.92
C THR A 232 21.16 4.44 -13.85
N ILE A 233 19.89 4.07 -13.95
CA ILE A 233 18.85 4.79 -14.72
C ILE A 233 17.66 5.18 -13.85
N TYR A 234 16.88 6.13 -14.35
CA TYR A 234 15.64 6.66 -13.75
C TYR A 234 14.46 6.42 -14.71
N PRO A 235 14.02 5.17 -14.91
CA PRO A 235 13.08 4.78 -15.97
C PRO A 235 11.65 5.32 -15.80
N TYR A 236 11.33 5.88 -14.63
CA TYR A 236 10.02 6.44 -14.29
C TYR A 236 9.97 7.98 -14.31
N VAL A 237 11.09 8.66 -14.61
CA VAL A 237 11.19 10.14 -14.57
C VAL A 237 10.20 10.84 -15.51
N ALA A 238 9.95 10.24 -16.67
CA ALA A 238 9.04 10.73 -17.69
C ALA A 238 7.54 10.55 -17.33
N ALA A 239 7.22 9.65 -16.38
CA ALA A 239 5.85 9.44 -15.93
C ALA A 239 5.29 10.73 -15.28
N SER A 240 4.00 11.02 -15.49
CA SER A 240 3.35 12.24 -14.99
C SER A 240 2.07 12.00 -14.20
N CYS A 241 1.73 10.74 -13.94
CA CYS A 241 0.54 10.30 -13.25
C CYS A 241 0.83 9.02 -12.44
N ASN A 242 -0.07 8.67 -11.53
CA ASN A 242 -0.03 7.42 -10.75
C ASN A 242 1.23 7.18 -9.88
N SER A 243 1.91 8.24 -9.45
CA SER A 243 2.98 8.18 -8.43
C SER A 243 2.41 8.38 -7.02
N TRP A 244 2.93 7.66 -6.01
CA TRP A 244 2.54 7.83 -4.60
C TRP A 244 3.21 9.06 -3.98
N SER A 245 4.41 9.33 -4.45
CA SER A 245 5.32 10.33 -3.94
C SER A 245 6.12 10.97 -5.08
N TYR A 246 6.81 12.06 -4.78
CA TYR A 246 7.80 12.63 -5.68
C TYR A 246 9.01 11.69 -5.88
N SER A 247 9.40 10.95 -4.84
CA SER A 247 10.54 10.02 -4.87
C SER A 247 10.33 8.81 -5.77
N ASP A 248 9.09 8.37 -6.03
CA ASP A 248 8.82 7.30 -7.00
C ASP A 248 9.27 7.66 -8.42
N ARG A 249 9.17 8.94 -8.81
CA ARG A 249 9.53 9.41 -10.15
C ARG A 249 11.04 9.57 -10.34
N VAL A 250 11.77 9.84 -9.26
CA VAL A 250 13.23 10.00 -9.24
C VAL A 250 13.92 8.77 -8.64
N ARG A 251 13.26 7.61 -8.61
CA ARG A 251 13.86 6.36 -8.13
C ARG A 251 14.87 5.82 -9.15
N SER A 252 16.08 5.55 -8.66
CA SER A 252 17.14 4.88 -9.41
C SER A 252 16.88 3.38 -9.53
N ILE A 253 17.36 2.80 -10.63
CA ILE A 253 17.49 1.37 -10.87
C ILE A 253 18.89 1.12 -11.41
N SER A 254 19.63 0.23 -10.76
CA SER A 254 20.96 -0.19 -11.20
C SER A 254 20.88 -1.40 -12.13
N PHE A 255 21.81 -1.46 -13.10
CA PHE A 255 21.91 -2.52 -14.11
C PHE A 255 23.35 -2.58 -14.66
N PRO A 256 23.76 -3.71 -15.28
CA PRO A 256 23.05 -4.98 -15.34
C PRO A 256 23.09 -5.71 -13.99
N ASP A 257 22.11 -6.55 -13.68
CA ASP A 257 22.08 -7.38 -12.46
C ASP A 257 22.89 -8.67 -12.57
N LEU A 258 23.52 -8.90 -13.72
CA LEU A 258 24.39 -10.02 -14.06
C LEU A 258 25.11 -9.68 -15.38
N CYS A 259 26.40 -9.93 -15.49
CA CYS A 259 27.21 -9.52 -16.66
C CYS A 259 27.53 -10.68 -17.63
N PRO A 260 26.95 -10.72 -18.84
CA PRO A 260 27.22 -11.76 -19.83
C PRO A 260 28.69 -12.01 -20.15
N PRO A 261 29.57 -10.99 -20.32
CA PRO A 261 30.97 -11.22 -20.66
C PRO A 261 31.81 -11.87 -19.54
N THR A 262 31.38 -11.75 -18.29
CA THR A 262 32.15 -12.21 -17.11
C THR A 262 31.51 -13.41 -16.39
N ALA A 263 30.25 -13.72 -16.65
CA ALA A 263 29.50 -14.75 -15.92
C ALA A 263 29.62 -16.20 -16.45
N SER A 264 30.01 -16.42 -17.72
CA SER A 264 30.07 -17.77 -18.30
C SER A 264 30.99 -17.89 -19.52
N ARG A 265 31.50 -19.10 -19.80
CA ARG A 265 32.11 -19.46 -21.10
C ARG A 265 31.10 -19.75 -22.21
N SER A 266 29.80 -19.75 -21.91
CA SER A 266 28.74 -20.13 -22.85
C SER A 266 28.31 -19.04 -23.84
N SER A 267 28.97 -17.88 -23.86
CA SER A 267 28.71 -16.82 -24.85
C SER A 267 28.97 -17.28 -26.29
N GLU A 268 29.91 -18.22 -26.49
CA GLU A 268 30.22 -18.86 -27.77
C GLU A 268 29.02 -19.61 -28.39
N LEU A 269 28.02 -19.99 -27.59
CA LEU A 269 26.83 -20.71 -28.05
C LEU A 269 25.65 -19.78 -28.41
N MET A 270 25.82 -18.46 -28.36
CA MET A 270 24.77 -17.49 -28.68
C MET A 270 25.13 -16.64 -29.91
N SER A 271 24.16 -16.41 -30.78
CA SER A 271 24.26 -15.44 -31.88
C SER A 271 23.04 -14.53 -31.95
N MET A 272 23.20 -13.36 -32.57
CA MET A 272 22.14 -12.37 -32.78
C MET A 272 21.96 -12.09 -34.26
N ARG A 273 20.72 -12.13 -34.76
CA ARG A 273 20.36 -11.77 -36.14
C ARG A 273 19.46 -10.52 -36.16
N PRO A 274 19.93 -9.36 -36.67
CA PRO A 274 19.16 -8.12 -36.70
C PRO A 274 18.22 -8.05 -37.92
N GLY A 275 16.90 -8.16 -37.72
CA GLY A 275 15.93 -7.97 -38.79
C GLY A 275 14.54 -8.57 -38.54
N ASN A 276 13.72 -8.56 -39.58
CA ASN A 276 12.34 -9.06 -39.52
C ASN A 276 12.32 -10.60 -39.56
N PHE A 277 11.69 -11.21 -38.55
CA PHE A 277 11.57 -12.67 -38.41
C PHE A 277 11.03 -13.39 -39.66
N MET A 278 10.14 -12.76 -40.43
CA MET A 278 9.56 -13.37 -41.62
C MET A 278 10.58 -13.52 -42.77
N SER A 279 11.42 -12.52 -43.02
CA SER A 279 12.40 -12.54 -44.12
C SER A 279 13.79 -13.03 -43.72
N MET A 280 14.16 -12.90 -42.45
CA MET A 280 15.51 -13.25 -41.94
C MET A 280 15.80 -14.76 -41.94
N PHE A 281 14.77 -15.61 -42.05
CA PHE A 281 14.90 -17.07 -41.99
C PHE A 281 14.28 -17.79 -43.20
N ASP A 282 14.08 -17.09 -44.32
CA ASP A 282 13.70 -17.73 -45.58
C ASP A 282 14.78 -18.72 -46.05
N GLY A 283 14.38 -19.98 -46.31
CA GLY A 283 15.31 -21.05 -46.67
C GLY A 283 16.07 -21.67 -45.48
N GLU A 284 15.67 -21.38 -44.24
CA GLU A 284 16.12 -22.08 -43.03
C GLU A 284 15.18 -23.24 -42.61
N ASP A 285 14.43 -23.79 -43.57
CA ASP A 285 13.48 -24.87 -43.39
C ASP A 285 14.09 -26.08 -42.66
N GLY A 286 13.45 -26.51 -41.57
CA GLY A 286 13.86 -27.69 -40.79
C GLY A 286 15.18 -27.57 -40.01
N LYS A 287 15.71 -26.36 -39.76
CA LYS A 287 17.01 -26.16 -39.10
C LYS A 287 16.97 -26.01 -37.57
N TYR A 288 15.80 -25.98 -36.93
CA TYR A 288 15.67 -25.70 -35.50
C TYR A 288 14.97 -26.81 -34.72
N SER A 289 15.58 -27.21 -33.61
CA SER A 289 15.04 -28.20 -32.67
C SER A 289 13.96 -27.60 -31.77
N ALA A 290 14.06 -26.29 -31.50
CA ALA A 290 12.96 -25.54 -30.92
C ALA A 290 12.90 -24.08 -31.40
N VAL A 291 11.69 -23.53 -31.42
CA VAL A 291 11.43 -22.09 -31.53
C VAL A 291 10.73 -21.63 -30.26
N VAL A 292 11.20 -20.54 -29.68
CA VAL A 292 10.78 -20.03 -28.38
C VAL A 292 10.28 -18.59 -28.52
N THR A 293 8.97 -18.39 -28.34
CA THR A 293 8.33 -17.07 -28.49
C THR A 293 7.82 -16.57 -27.14
N ALA A 294 8.34 -15.43 -26.68
CA ALA A 294 7.95 -14.82 -25.42
C ALA A 294 7.43 -13.39 -25.66
N TRP A 295 6.13 -13.14 -25.45
CA TRP A 295 5.49 -11.84 -25.76
C TRP A 295 5.75 -11.35 -27.20
N PHE A 296 5.62 -12.27 -28.18
CA PHE A 296 6.04 -12.03 -29.57
C PHE A 296 4.94 -12.26 -30.62
N ILE A 297 4.11 -13.31 -30.50
CA ILE A 297 3.20 -13.66 -31.62
C ILE A 297 2.09 -12.64 -31.87
N ASP A 298 1.82 -11.78 -30.90
CA ASP A 298 0.91 -10.64 -30.99
C ASP A 298 1.56 -9.37 -31.59
N THR A 299 2.86 -9.41 -31.93
CA THR A 299 3.51 -8.38 -32.77
C THR A 299 3.35 -8.63 -34.27
N ALA A 300 2.60 -9.66 -34.68
CA ALA A 300 2.36 -9.96 -36.08
C ALA A 300 1.22 -9.11 -36.65
N HIS A 301 1.41 -8.56 -37.87
CA HIS A 301 0.29 -8.05 -38.67
C HIS A 301 -0.74 -9.15 -38.96
N ASN A 302 -0.25 -10.37 -39.20
CA ASN A 302 -1.05 -11.56 -39.35
C ASN A 302 -0.38 -12.73 -38.61
N VAL A 303 -0.96 -13.14 -37.48
CA VAL A 303 -0.41 -14.20 -36.62
C VAL A 303 -0.33 -15.57 -37.32
N ILE A 304 -1.13 -15.78 -38.38
CA ILE A 304 -1.10 -17.02 -39.18
C ILE A 304 0.26 -17.16 -39.89
N ASP A 305 0.81 -16.07 -40.41
CA ASP A 305 2.09 -16.09 -41.12
C ASP A 305 3.24 -16.46 -40.17
N TYR A 306 3.19 -15.97 -38.92
CA TYR A 306 4.14 -16.37 -37.88
C TYR A 306 4.02 -17.87 -37.54
N ILE A 307 2.80 -18.42 -37.45
CA ILE A 307 2.58 -19.86 -37.19
C ILE A 307 3.14 -20.71 -38.34
N GLU A 308 2.97 -20.27 -39.59
CA GLU A 308 3.51 -20.96 -40.78
C GLU A 308 5.04 -20.86 -40.85
N GLN A 309 5.61 -19.69 -40.57
CA GLN A 309 7.05 -19.46 -40.43
C GLN A 309 7.67 -20.40 -39.38
N ILE A 310 7.10 -20.43 -38.17
CA ILE A 310 7.59 -21.25 -37.05
C ILE A 310 7.57 -22.74 -37.41
N ASN A 311 6.51 -23.20 -38.07
CA ASN A 311 6.39 -24.59 -38.53
C ASN A 311 7.48 -24.96 -39.54
N ARG A 312 7.66 -24.11 -40.57
CA ARG A 312 8.68 -24.31 -41.61
C ARG A 312 10.10 -24.42 -41.02
N LEU A 313 10.42 -23.61 -40.01
CA LEU A 313 11.75 -23.57 -39.39
C LEU A 313 12.05 -24.78 -38.49
N LEU A 314 11.04 -25.47 -37.97
CA LEU A 314 11.22 -26.60 -37.06
C LEU A 314 11.58 -27.89 -37.81
N GLU A 315 12.55 -28.63 -37.28
CA GLU A 315 12.83 -29.98 -37.74
C GLU A 315 11.67 -30.95 -37.40
N VAL A 316 11.63 -32.11 -38.06
CA VAL A 316 10.56 -33.09 -37.84
C VAL A 316 10.65 -33.65 -36.41
N GLY A 317 9.72 -33.22 -35.55
CA GLY A 317 9.69 -33.56 -34.12
C GLY A 317 10.21 -32.45 -33.19
N GLY A 318 10.69 -31.34 -33.76
CA GLY A 318 11.03 -30.12 -33.03
C GLY A 318 9.81 -29.46 -32.37
N VAL A 319 10.06 -28.58 -31.40
CA VAL A 319 9.02 -28.02 -30.52
C VAL A 319 8.89 -26.50 -30.61
N TRP A 320 7.65 -26.00 -30.62
CA TRP A 320 7.38 -24.59 -30.41
C TRP A 320 6.90 -24.35 -28.98
N ILE A 321 7.59 -23.47 -28.25
CA ILE A 321 7.24 -23.06 -26.89
C ILE A 321 6.82 -21.58 -26.93
N ASN A 322 5.58 -21.29 -26.56
CA ASN A 322 5.03 -19.93 -26.54
C ASN A 322 4.61 -19.49 -25.12
N SER A 323 4.93 -18.26 -24.73
CA SER A 323 4.47 -17.64 -23.48
C SER A 323 4.24 -16.13 -23.67
N GLY A 324 2.97 -15.72 -23.79
CA GLY A 324 2.61 -14.31 -23.98
C GLY A 324 1.09 -14.10 -23.98
N PRO A 325 0.63 -12.84 -23.94
CA PRO A 325 -0.76 -12.47 -24.13
C PRO A 325 -1.13 -12.48 -25.64
N LEU A 326 -2.30 -11.94 -25.95
CA LEU A 326 -2.74 -11.60 -27.31
C LEU A 326 -3.11 -10.10 -27.35
N THR A 327 -2.10 -9.25 -27.20
CA THR A 327 -2.20 -7.79 -27.26
C THR A 327 -1.72 -7.29 -28.61
N TYR A 328 -2.52 -7.54 -29.65
CA TYR A 328 -2.20 -7.28 -31.05
C TYR A 328 -1.67 -5.87 -31.29
N HIS A 329 -0.41 -5.78 -31.72
CA HIS A 329 0.34 -4.52 -31.74
C HIS A 329 -0.26 -3.45 -32.66
N PHE A 330 -0.97 -3.88 -33.70
CA PHE A 330 -1.51 -3.03 -34.76
C PHE A 330 -3.02 -2.77 -34.65
N SER A 331 -3.72 -3.28 -33.62
CA SER A 331 -5.18 -3.21 -33.54
C SER A 331 -5.77 -1.79 -33.58
N ASP A 332 -5.05 -0.83 -32.99
CA ASP A 332 -5.45 0.58 -32.93
C ASP A 332 -4.76 1.43 -34.01
N THR A 333 -4.16 0.83 -35.05
CA THR A 333 -3.43 1.54 -36.13
C THR A 333 -4.22 1.46 -37.45
N PRO A 334 -5.02 2.48 -37.83
CA PRO A 334 -6.03 2.35 -38.89
C PRO A 334 -5.50 2.11 -40.32
N GLU A 335 -4.20 2.28 -40.53
CA GLU A 335 -3.53 2.15 -41.83
C GLU A 335 -2.72 0.85 -41.95
N GLU A 336 -2.60 0.07 -40.88
CA GLU A 336 -1.82 -1.18 -40.80
C GLU A 336 -2.72 -2.42 -40.80
N LEU A 337 -2.18 -3.55 -41.29
CA LEU A 337 -2.87 -4.84 -41.20
C LEU A 337 -2.78 -5.39 -39.77
N SER A 338 -3.93 -5.80 -39.21
CA SER A 338 -4.06 -6.47 -37.91
C SER A 338 -5.08 -7.62 -38.01
N ILE A 339 -4.62 -8.88 -37.92
CA ILE A 339 -5.49 -10.07 -37.87
C ILE A 339 -5.59 -10.56 -36.43
N GLU A 340 -6.63 -10.07 -35.75
CA GLU A 340 -6.91 -10.30 -34.33
C GLU A 340 -7.71 -11.58 -34.11
N LEU A 341 -7.07 -12.62 -33.56
CA LEU A 341 -7.69 -13.92 -33.32
C LEU A 341 -7.80 -14.22 -31.82
N PRO A 342 -8.91 -14.80 -31.35
CA PRO A 342 -8.97 -15.35 -30.00
C PRO A 342 -8.06 -16.58 -29.88
N PHE A 343 -7.57 -16.85 -28.67
CA PHE A 343 -6.63 -17.96 -28.41
C PHE A 343 -7.14 -19.34 -28.87
N GLU A 344 -8.47 -19.57 -28.83
CA GLU A 344 -9.09 -20.80 -29.33
C GLU A 344 -8.91 -20.99 -30.85
N GLU A 345 -8.99 -19.91 -31.64
CA GLU A 345 -8.79 -19.95 -33.08
C GLU A 345 -7.31 -20.07 -33.43
N ILE A 346 -6.41 -19.49 -32.63
CA ILE A 346 -4.97 -19.75 -32.72
C ILE A 346 -4.70 -21.25 -32.52
N LEU A 347 -5.15 -21.86 -31.42
CA LEU A 347 -4.96 -23.29 -31.17
C LEU A 347 -5.51 -24.16 -32.31
N ARG A 348 -6.66 -23.79 -32.89
CA ARG A 348 -7.25 -24.45 -34.05
C ARG A 348 -6.34 -24.34 -35.29
N ILE A 349 -5.84 -23.15 -35.61
CA ILE A 349 -4.95 -22.91 -36.76
C ILE A 349 -3.62 -23.64 -36.59
N VAL A 350 -3.03 -23.59 -35.39
CA VAL A 350 -1.82 -24.34 -35.02
C VAL A 350 -2.01 -25.84 -35.25
N THR A 351 -3.15 -26.39 -34.82
CA THR A 351 -3.50 -27.80 -35.08
C THR A 351 -3.71 -28.08 -36.58
N LEU A 352 -4.39 -27.20 -37.31
CA LEU A 352 -4.61 -27.32 -38.76
C LEU A 352 -3.33 -27.20 -39.59
N ARG A 353 -2.27 -26.58 -39.05
CA ARG A 353 -0.94 -26.54 -39.65
C ARG A 353 -0.07 -27.75 -39.30
N GLY A 354 -0.58 -28.70 -38.50
CA GLY A 354 0.07 -29.98 -38.24
C GLY A 354 0.83 -30.06 -36.92
N PHE A 355 0.79 -29.02 -36.09
CA PHE A 355 1.31 -29.12 -34.72
C PHE A 355 0.41 -30.03 -33.86
N ARG A 356 1.04 -30.79 -32.98
CA ARG A 356 0.37 -31.48 -31.88
C ARG A 356 0.51 -30.66 -30.60
N ILE A 357 -0.61 -30.26 -30.01
CA ILE A 357 -0.59 -29.63 -28.68
C ILE A 357 -0.21 -30.69 -27.64
N GLU A 358 1.00 -30.59 -27.09
CA GLU A 358 1.45 -31.45 -25.99
C GLU A 358 1.11 -30.88 -24.61
N LYS A 359 1.07 -29.54 -24.48
CA LYS A 359 0.87 -28.83 -23.21
C LYS A 359 0.17 -27.49 -23.45
N GLU A 360 -1.00 -27.30 -22.83
CA GLU A 360 -1.65 -26.00 -22.67
C GLU A 360 -1.70 -25.66 -21.18
N SER A 361 -1.32 -24.44 -20.80
CA SER A 361 -1.49 -23.94 -19.43
C SER A 361 -1.81 -22.46 -19.43
N ARG A 362 -2.87 -22.08 -18.70
CA ARG A 362 -3.24 -20.68 -18.47
C ARG A 362 -2.64 -20.26 -17.12
N SER A 363 -1.59 -19.45 -17.18
CA SER A 363 -0.76 -19.05 -16.03
C SER A 363 -1.31 -17.81 -15.31
N GLU A 364 -0.65 -17.42 -14.21
CA GLU A 364 -0.95 -16.16 -13.52
C GLU A 364 -0.66 -14.93 -14.41
N PRO A 365 -1.32 -13.78 -14.18
CA PRO A 365 -1.14 -12.58 -14.99
C PRO A 365 0.26 -11.96 -14.86
N SER A 366 1.15 -12.33 -15.78
CA SER A 366 2.49 -11.75 -15.89
C SER A 366 2.43 -10.22 -16.13
N LEU A 367 3.53 -9.55 -15.82
CA LEU A 367 3.74 -8.13 -16.11
C LEU A 367 4.66 -7.98 -17.33
N TYR A 368 4.66 -6.77 -17.89
CA TYR A 368 5.61 -6.37 -18.92
C TYR A 368 6.18 -4.98 -18.61
N ALA A 369 7.44 -4.95 -18.18
CA ALA A 369 8.25 -3.73 -18.00
C ALA A 369 7.53 -2.67 -17.13
N ALA A 370 6.82 -3.13 -16.10
CA ALA A 370 5.87 -2.32 -15.35
C ALA A 370 6.51 -1.64 -14.14
N ASP A 371 5.92 -0.53 -13.69
CA ASP A 371 6.23 -0.02 -12.36
C ASP A 371 5.54 -0.89 -11.30
N LYS A 372 6.32 -1.68 -10.57
CA LYS A 372 5.80 -2.53 -9.50
C LYS A 372 5.09 -1.75 -8.40
N ARG A 373 5.43 -0.47 -8.18
CA ARG A 373 4.76 0.39 -7.20
C ARG A 373 3.35 0.80 -7.65
N ILE A 374 3.10 0.79 -8.96
CA ILE A 374 1.74 0.97 -9.52
C ILE A 374 0.94 -0.34 -9.40
N LYS A 375 1.52 -1.53 -9.68
CA LYS A 375 0.76 -2.80 -9.60
C LYS A 375 0.58 -3.37 -8.18
N LYS A 376 1.44 -3.08 -7.19
CA LYS A 376 1.26 -3.51 -5.76
C LYS A 376 -0.08 -3.03 -5.15
N MET A 377 -0.79 -2.14 -5.86
CA MET A 377 -2.03 -1.41 -5.52
C MET A 377 -3.25 -1.71 -6.42
N ALA A 378 -3.07 -2.42 -7.54
CA ALA A 378 -3.99 -2.39 -8.69
C ALA A 378 -4.64 -3.76 -9.00
N GLN A 379 -4.96 -4.54 -7.97
CA GLN A 379 -5.76 -5.75 -8.09
C GLN A 379 -6.79 -5.83 -6.98
N MET A 380 -7.97 -6.34 -7.33
CA MET A 380 -8.94 -6.87 -6.39
C MET A 380 -8.34 -8.12 -5.74
N LEU A 381 -8.66 -8.35 -4.46
CA LEU A 381 -8.21 -9.54 -3.74
C LEU A 381 -9.28 -10.64 -3.81
N GLU A 382 -8.84 -11.89 -3.92
CA GLU A 382 -9.72 -13.07 -3.89
C GLU A 382 -10.31 -13.37 -2.50
N SER A 383 -9.73 -12.81 -1.44
CA SER A 383 -10.24 -12.91 -0.06
C SER A 383 -9.59 -11.86 0.86
N PRO A 384 -10.15 -11.61 2.05
CA PRO A 384 -9.56 -10.67 3.02
C PRO A 384 -8.14 -11.06 3.45
N ALA A 385 -7.77 -12.35 3.35
CA ALA A 385 -6.40 -12.82 3.62
C ALA A 385 -5.34 -12.18 2.71
N GLY A 386 -5.71 -11.73 1.50
CA GLY A 386 -4.80 -11.00 0.61
C GLY A 386 -4.38 -9.62 1.13
N ALA A 387 -5.07 -9.11 2.16
CA ALA A 387 -4.77 -7.84 2.82
C ALA A 387 -3.96 -8.00 4.12
N ILE A 388 -3.44 -9.19 4.41
CA ILE A 388 -2.51 -9.41 5.52
C ILE A 388 -1.13 -8.84 5.15
N GLY A 389 -0.64 -7.89 5.94
CA GLY A 389 0.62 -7.20 5.73
C GLY A 389 0.50 -5.89 4.94
N LYS A 390 1.65 -5.38 4.46
CA LYS A 390 1.78 -4.03 3.85
C LYS A 390 1.25 -2.89 4.74
N THR A 391 1.29 -3.06 6.06
CA THR A 391 0.78 -2.09 7.04
C THR A 391 1.63 -0.81 7.06
N PRO A 392 1.06 0.37 7.27
CA PRO A 392 1.82 1.62 7.26
C PRO A 392 2.80 1.71 8.44
N LEU A 393 3.95 2.33 8.19
CA LEU A 393 4.92 2.75 9.21
C LEU A 393 4.75 4.25 9.44
N VAL A 394 4.49 4.67 10.68
CA VAL A 394 4.15 6.05 11.05
C VAL A 394 5.18 6.58 12.04
N LYS A 395 5.67 7.80 11.85
CA LYS A 395 6.57 8.47 12.79
C LYS A 395 5.80 8.97 14.02
N LEU A 396 6.37 8.82 15.22
CA LEU A 396 5.85 9.51 16.41
C LEU A 396 6.35 10.96 16.40
N THR A 397 5.43 11.92 16.59
CA THR A 397 5.70 13.36 16.40
C THR A 397 5.60 14.18 17.68
N LYS A 398 4.92 13.65 18.71
CA LYS A 398 4.69 14.30 20.01
C LYS A 398 5.29 13.46 21.13
N ILE A 399 5.09 12.15 21.11
CA ILE A 399 5.74 11.20 22.02
C ILE A 399 7.20 11.05 21.62
N GLY A 400 8.11 11.45 22.51
CA GLY A 400 9.56 11.33 22.29
C GLY A 400 10.19 12.44 21.43
N HIS A 401 9.45 13.50 21.07
CA HIS A 401 9.92 14.54 20.13
C HIS A 401 11.24 15.26 20.51
N ASN A 402 11.58 15.30 21.80
CA ASN A 402 12.82 15.90 22.32
C ASN A 402 13.93 14.88 22.61
N LEU A 403 13.76 13.60 22.24
CA LEU A 403 14.75 12.56 22.52
C LEU A 403 15.85 12.51 21.44
N PRO A 404 17.06 12.04 21.80
CA PRO A 404 18.17 11.84 20.86
C PRO A 404 17.83 11.00 19.61
N ALA A 405 17.03 9.94 19.73
CA ALA A 405 16.64 9.06 18.62
C ALA A 405 15.19 9.31 18.15
N GLN A 406 14.92 8.96 16.89
CA GLN A 406 13.57 9.02 16.30
C GLN A 406 12.85 7.68 16.49
N ILE A 407 11.53 7.72 16.70
CA ILE A 407 10.70 6.51 16.83
C ILE A 407 9.67 6.47 15.71
N ALA A 408 9.54 5.31 15.06
CA ALA A 408 8.44 5.00 14.15
C ALA A 408 7.73 3.71 14.57
N VAL A 409 6.41 3.66 14.33
CA VAL A 409 5.53 2.56 14.74
C VAL A 409 4.77 2.00 13.55
N LYS A 410 4.84 0.69 13.36
CA LYS A 410 4.14 -0.03 12.30
C LYS A 410 2.74 -0.39 12.77
N LEU A 411 1.71 0.06 12.06
CA LEU A 411 0.30 -0.08 12.47
C LEU A 411 -0.24 -1.47 12.13
N GLU A 412 0.26 -2.50 12.83
CA GLU A 412 -0.17 -3.89 12.65
C GLU A 412 -1.63 -4.16 13.05
N TYR A 413 -2.32 -3.19 13.65
CA TYR A 413 -3.76 -3.23 13.82
C TYR A 413 -4.56 -2.95 12.53
N LEU A 414 -3.90 -2.64 11.41
CA LEU A 414 -4.54 -2.50 10.10
C LEU A 414 -4.49 -3.79 9.26
N ASN A 415 -4.13 -4.93 9.86
CA ASN A 415 -4.43 -6.26 9.31
C ASN A 415 -5.94 -6.59 9.47
N PRO A 416 -6.51 -7.54 8.70
CA PRO A 416 -7.95 -7.83 8.67
C PRO A 416 -8.67 -8.07 10.01
N THR A 417 -8.07 -8.76 10.99
CA THR A 417 -8.67 -8.97 12.33
C THR A 417 -8.26 -7.93 13.37
N LEU A 418 -7.72 -6.81 12.89
CA LEU A 418 -7.19 -5.71 13.69
C LEU A 418 -6.00 -6.10 14.59
N SER A 419 -5.13 -7.02 14.14
CA SER A 419 -3.92 -7.41 14.87
C SER A 419 -2.80 -8.04 14.02
N VAL A 420 -1.56 -7.87 14.48
CA VAL A 420 -0.33 -8.54 13.98
C VAL A 420 -0.44 -10.07 13.87
N LYS A 421 -1.36 -10.70 14.63
CA LYS A 421 -1.49 -12.16 14.70
C LYS A 421 -2.01 -12.80 13.41
N ASP A 422 -2.60 -12.04 12.49
CA ASP A 422 -3.01 -12.51 11.16
C ASP A 422 -1.83 -13.07 10.35
N ARG A 423 -0.64 -12.47 10.52
CA ARG A 423 0.60 -12.96 9.89
C ARG A 423 0.95 -14.36 10.39
N ALA A 424 1.01 -14.56 11.70
CA ALA A 424 1.33 -15.85 12.30
C ALA A 424 0.25 -16.91 12.01
N ALA A 425 -1.03 -16.55 12.16
CA ALA A 425 -2.16 -17.45 11.90
C ALA A 425 -2.18 -17.97 10.45
N SER A 426 -2.02 -17.07 9.47
CA SER A 426 -1.95 -17.46 8.06
C SER A 426 -0.78 -18.42 7.79
N ALA A 427 0.41 -18.08 8.29
CA ALA A 427 1.61 -18.86 8.03
C ALA A 427 1.57 -20.29 8.60
N MET A 428 1.05 -20.48 9.82
CA MET A 428 0.99 -21.80 10.45
C MET A 428 0.00 -22.74 9.74
N ILE A 429 -1.10 -22.19 9.21
CA ILE A 429 -2.09 -22.95 8.45
C ILE A 429 -1.57 -23.21 7.02
N ASP A 430 -0.99 -22.21 6.35
CA ASP A 430 -0.39 -22.36 5.01
C ASP A 430 0.76 -23.38 4.99
N ASP A 431 1.64 -23.40 6.01
CA ASP A 431 2.73 -24.39 6.10
C ASP A 431 2.19 -25.81 6.28
N ALA A 432 1.25 -26.00 7.20
CA ALA A 432 0.66 -27.31 7.47
C ALA A 432 -0.10 -27.86 6.24
N GLU A 433 -0.82 -27.00 5.51
CA GLU A 433 -1.52 -27.34 4.27
C GLU A 433 -0.53 -27.66 3.14
N LYS A 434 0.50 -26.83 2.94
CA LYS A 434 1.57 -27.05 1.95
C LYS A 434 2.34 -28.35 2.19
N ARG A 435 2.50 -28.76 3.44
CA ARG A 435 3.16 -30.02 3.85
C ARG A 435 2.22 -31.23 3.84
N GLY A 436 0.95 -31.06 3.49
CA GLY A 436 -0.05 -32.14 3.48
C GLY A 436 -0.42 -32.68 4.87
N LEU A 437 -0.12 -31.92 5.93
CA LEU A 437 -0.44 -32.30 7.33
C LEU A 437 -1.91 -32.07 7.67
N ILE A 438 -2.56 -31.15 6.96
CA ILE A 438 -3.99 -30.83 7.07
C ILE A 438 -4.66 -30.80 5.69
N THR A 439 -5.96 -31.01 5.66
CA THR A 439 -6.77 -30.88 4.43
C THR A 439 -8.15 -30.30 4.79
N PRO A 440 -8.67 -29.29 4.06
CA PRO A 440 -9.97 -28.69 4.34
C PRO A 440 -11.09 -29.75 4.34
N GLY A 441 -12.11 -29.55 5.18
CA GLY A 441 -13.19 -30.53 5.42
C GLY A 441 -12.79 -31.79 6.19
N LYS A 442 -11.54 -32.28 6.09
CA LYS A 442 -11.07 -33.51 6.75
C LYS A 442 -10.40 -33.25 8.11
N SER A 443 -9.62 -32.19 8.20
CA SER A 443 -8.86 -31.84 9.40
C SER A 443 -9.58 -30.80 10.25
N VAL A 444 -9.40 -30.87 11.57
CA VAL A 444 -9.85 -29.83 12.52
C VAL A 444 -8.63 -29.25 13.21
N LEU A 445 -8.50 -27.93 13.22
CA LEU A 445 -7.39 -27.22 13.83
C LEU A 445 -7.64 -27.09 15.35
N VAL A 446 -6.58 -27.17 16.16
CA VAL A 446 -6.65 -27.05 17.62
C VAL A 446 -5.56 -26.10 18.11
N GLU A 447 -5.87 -25.16 19.01
CA GLU A 447 -4.88 -24.28 19.65
C GLU A 447 -5.30 -23.73 21.02
N ALA A 448 -4.31 -23.50 21.89
CA ALA A 448 -4.44 -22.90 23.22
C ALA A 448 -4.33 -21.37 23.13
N THR A 449 -5.45 -20.65 23.09
CA THR A 449 -5.43 -19.18 23.05
C THR A 449 -6.76 -18.50 23.39
N SER A 450 -6.69 -17.47 24.23
CA SER A 450 -7.78 -16.53 24.54
C SER A 450 -7.60 -15.14 23.90
N GLY A 451 -6.44 -14.89 23.28
CA GLY A 451 -6.04 -13.58 22.78
C GLY A 451 -6.21 -13.43 21.26
N ASN A 452 -5.63 -12.37 20.70
CA ASN A 452 -5.75 -12.03 19.27
C ASN A 452 -5.35 -13.16 18.31
N MET A 453 -4.49 -14.10 18.74
CA MET A 453 -4.17 -15.30 17.96
C MET A 453 -5.42 -16.17 17.71
N GLY A 454 -6.32 -16.31 18.68
CA GLY A 454 -7.55 -17.09 18.49
C GLY A 454 -8.51 -16.45 17.48
N ILE A 455 -8.61 -15.12 17.47
CA ILE A 455 -9.39 -14.40 16.45
C ILE A 455 -8.75 -14.56 15.06
N ALA A 456 -7.44 -14.34 14.95
CA ALA A 456 -6.70 -14.50 13.69
C ALA A 456 -6.78 -15.93 13.13
N LEU A 457 -6.69 -16.94 13.99
CA LEU A 457 -6.85 -18.34 13.62
C LEU A 457 -8.28 -18.69 13.21
N ALA A 458 -9.30 -18.19 13.91
CA ALA A 458 -10.70 -18.41 13.55
C ALA A 458 -11.01 -17.80 12.17
N PHE A 459 -10.60 -16.55 11.94
CA PHE A 459 -10.67 -15.85 10.66
C PHE A 459 -9.99 -16.64 9.53
N TYR A 460 -8.74 -17.05 9.71
CA TYR A 460 -7.99 -17.70 8.64
C TYR A 460 -8.44 -19.14 8.37
N ALA A 461 -8.81 -19.89 9.42
CA ALA A 461 -9.44 -21.20 9.30
C ALA A 461 -10.74 -21.12 8.48
N GLN A 462 -11.57 -20.09 8.71
CA GLN A 462 -12.82 -19.88 7.96
C GLN A 462 -12.57 -19.59 6.47
N ILE A 463 -11.56 -18.77 6.13
CA ILE A 463 -11.19 -18.51 4.72
C ILE A 463 -10.78 -19.81 4.00
N LYS A 464 -10.02 -20.66 4.70
CA LYS A 464 -9.47 -21.92 4.19
C LYS A 464 -10.42 -23.12 4.29
N GLY A 465 -11.58 -22.99 4.95
CA GLY A 465 -12.56 -24.08 5.08
C GLY A 465 -12.21 -25.13 6.15
N TYR A 466 -11.47 -24.73 7.21
CA TYR A 466 -11.20 -25.58 8.37
C TYR A 466 -12.17 -25.30 9.52
N LYS A 467 -12.64 -26.37 10.16
CA LYS A 467 -13.22 -26.30 11.51
C LYS A 467 -12.07 -26.06 12.52
N ILE A 468 -12.30 -25.27 13.57
CA ILE A 468 -11.27 -24.97 14.59
C ILE A 468 -11.82 -25.05 16.02
N VAL A 469 -11.00 -25.60 16.92
CA VAL A 469 -11.21 -25.69 18.36
C VAL A 469 -10.18 -24.81 19.08
N LEU A 470 -10.66 -23.88 19.90
CA LEU A 470 -9.84 -22.99 20.71
C LEU A 470 -10.10 -23.26 22.19
N THR A 471 -9.07 -23.70 22.90
CA THR A 471 -9.09 -23.92 24.36
C THR A 471 -8.62 -22.65 25.07
N MET A 472 -9.33 -22.25 26.13
CA MET A 472 -9.04 -21.00 26.83
C MET A 472 -9.46 -21.02 28.31
N PRO A 473 -8.82 -20.20 29.17
CA PRO A 473 -9.28 -20.00 30.53
C PRO A 473 -10.60 -19.21 30.56
N ASN A 474 -11.38 -19.41 31.61
CA ASN A 474 -12.61 -18.65 31.88
C ASN A 474 -12.40 -17.12 31.99
N THR A 475 -11.19 -16.68 32.35
CA THR A 475 -10.76 -15.27 32.41
C THR A 475 -10.63 -14.60 31.03
N ALA A 476 -10.77 -15.35 29.93
CA ALA A 476 -10.93 -14.76 28.60
C ALA A 476 -12.12 -13.79 28.56
N SER A 477 -11.97 -12.63 27.90
CA SER A 477 -13.03 -11.62 27.89
C SER A 477 -14.19 -12.00 26.97
N MET A 478 -15.40 -11.56 27.31
CA MET A 478 -16.63 -11.91 26.59
C MET A 478 -16.62 -11.45 25.13
N GLU A 479 -16.01 -10.32 24.86
CA GLU A 479 -15.83 -9.74 23.52
C GLU A 479 -14.98 -10.67 22.65
N ARG A 480 -13.88 -11.21 23.19
CA ARG A 480 -13.00 -12.14 22.47
C ARG A 480 -13.67 -13.48 22.22
N ARG A 481 -14.41 -14.02 23.21
CA ARG A 481 -15.23 -15.23 23.02
C ARG A 481 -16.26 -15.02 21.90
N ALA A 482 -16.98 -13.90 21.93
CA ALA A 482 -17.98 -13.58 20.92
C ALA A 482 -17.38 -13.42 19.51
N LEU A 483 -16.21 -12.79 19.37
CA LEU A 483 -15.54 -12.62 18.08
C LEU A 483 -15.05 -13.93 17.46
N MET A 484 -14.42 -14.81 18.26
CA MET A 484 -14.01 -16.13 17.78
C MET A 484 -15.23 -16.95 17.35
N LYS A 485 -16.34 -16.86 18.10
CA LYS A 485 -17.62 -17.49 17.74
C LYS A 485 -18.29 -16.89 16.50
N ALA A 486 -18.14 -15.57 16.26
CA ALA A 486 -18.65 -14.91 15.05
C ALA A 486 -17.95 -15.40 13.77
N TYR A 487 -16.69 -15.82 13.86
CA TYR A 487 -15.95 -16.54 12.82
C TYR A 487 -16.18 -18.06 12.82
N GLY A 488 -17.17 -18.58 13.57
CA GLY A 488 -17.52 -20.00 13.59
C GLY A 488 -16.66 -20.90 14.48
N ALA A 489 -15.70 -20.38 15.25
CA ALA A 489 -14.83 -21.21 16.09
C ALA A 489 -15.59 -21.95 17.19
N THR A 490 -15.16 -23.17 17.50
CA THR A 490 -15.59 -23.92 18.68
C THR A 490 -14.69 -23.55 19.86
N LEU A 491 -15.30 -23.15 20.98
CA LEU A 491 -14.56 -22.75 22.18
C LEU A 491 -14.72 -23.81 23.26
N ILE A 492 -13.64 -24.09 23.96
CA ILE A 492 -13.59 -24.97 25.13
C ILE A 492 -13.08 -24.12 26.30
N ILE A 493 -13.92 -23.96 27.31
CA ILE A 493 -13.64 -23.11 28.48
C ILE A 493 -13.18 -23.98 29.64
N THR A 494 -12.08 -23.60 30.27
CA THR A 494 -11.44 -24.36 31.35
C THR A 494 -11.02 -23.43 32.49
N ASN A 495 -10.58 -23.98 33.62
CA ASN A 495 -9.88 -23.26 34.69
C ASN A 495 -8.34 -23.29 34.54
N LEU A 496 -7.81 -23.97 33.51
CA LEU A 496 -6.38 -24.12 33.29
C LEU A 496 -5.77 -22.90 32.58
N THR A 497 -4.52 -22.59 32.93
CA THR A 497 -3.72 -21.50 32.37
C THR A 497 -2.32 -22.01 31.99
N GLY A 498 -1.56 -21.20 31.23
CA GLY A 498 -0.17 -21.49 30.89
C GLY A 498 0.06 -22.88 30.31
N ASN A 499 1.12 -23.55 30.78
CA ASN A 499 1.51 -24.89 30.31
C ASN A 499 0.44 -25.97 30.51
N ALA A 500 -0.36 -25.90 31.59
CA ALA A 500 -1.42 -26.88 31.84
C ALA A 500 -2.53 -26.81 30.79
N LEU A 501 -2.87 -25.60 30.30
CA LEU A 501 -3.79 -25.42 29.19
C LEU A 501 -3.21 -25.96 27.88
N ILE A 502 -1.93 -25.70 27.61
CA ILE A 502 -1.23 -26.21 26.42
C ILE A 502 -1.19 -27.75 26.42
N GLU A 503 -0.91 -28.37 27.55
CA GLU A 503 -0.90 -29.83 27.69
C GLU A 503 -2.30 -30.44 27.46
N MET A 504 -3.35 -29.83 28.01
CA MET A 504 -4.73 -30.24 27.75
C MET A 504 -5.10 -30.12 26.27
N THR A 505 -4.69 -29.03 25.62
CA THR A 505 -4.89 -28.78 24.19
C THR A 505 -4.20 -29.83 23.33
N LYS A 506 -2.96 -30.18 23.68
CA LYS A 506 -2.22 -31.26 23.04
C LYS A 506 -2.94 -32.61 23.22
N LYS A 507 -3.40 -32.94 24.43
CA LYS A 507 -4.19 -34.18 24.69
C LYS A 507 -5.50 -34.22 23.88
N ILE A 508 -6.14 -33.08 23.63
CA ILE A 508 -7.30 -32.99 22.73
C ILE A 508 -6.87 -33.31 21.29
N ALA A 509 -5.79 -32.70 20.78
CA ALA A 509 -5.28 -32.96 19.44
C ALA A 509 -4.82 -34.43 19.25
N ASP A 510 -4.13 -35.00 20.23
CA ASP A 510 -3.66 -36.39 20.21
C ASP A 510 -4.83 -37.43 20.26
N SER A 511 -6.08 -36.99 20.49
CA SER A 511 -7.25 -37.87 20.66
C SER A 511 -7.91 -38.37 19.36
N ASP A 512 -7.59 -37.78 18.21
CA ASP A 512 -8.01 -38.23 16.86
C ASP A 512 -7.00 -37.74 15.81
N LYS A 513 -6.61 -38.60 14.86
CA LYS A 513 -5.62 -38.28 13.81
C LYS A 513 -6.05 -37.15 12.87
N ARG A 514 -7.33 -36.78 12.85
CA ARG A 514 -7.86 -35.65 12.08
C ARG A 514 -7.64 -34.30 12.77
N PHE A 515 -7.25 -34.29 14.04
CA PHE A 515 -6.97 -33.06 14.77
C PHE A 515 -5.50 -32.66 14.59
N TYR A 516 -5.28 -31.37 14.36
CA TYR A 516 -3.95 -30.80 14.17
C TYR A 516 -3.68 -29.64 15.12
N TRP A 517 -2.68 -29.80 15.99
CA TRP A 517 -2.24 -28.75 16.90
C TRP A 517 -1.27 -27.80 16.18
N LEU A 518 -1.62 -26.51 16.12
CA LEU A 518 -0.85 -25.49 15.39
C LEU A 518 0.45 -25.07 16.08
N ASN A 519 0.51 -25.20 17.41
CA ASN A 519 1.66 -24.92 18.27
C ASN A 519 2.32 -23.54 18.04
N GLN A 520 1.60 -22.45 18.29
CA GLN A 520 2.04 -21.07 18.04
C GLN A 520 3.39 -20.65 18.65
N PHE A 521 3.87 -21.37 19.68
CA PHE A 521 5.11 -21.11 20.40
C PHE A 521 6.31 -21.91 19.86
N GLY A 522 6.05 -23.00 19.13
CA GLY A 522 7.06 -23.88 18.54
C GLY A 522 7.02 -24.01 17.02
N ASN A 523 6.05 -23.38 16.35
CA ASN A 523 5.89 -23.45 14.89
C ASN A 523 6.74 -22.38 14.19
N GLU A 524 7.77 -22.82 13.45
CA GLU A 524 8.70 -21.93 12.75
C GLU A 524 8.05 -21.09 11.63
N ALA A 525 6.90 -21.49 11.09
CA ALA A 525 6.18 -20.70 10.09
C ALA A 525 5.79 -19.30 10.62
N ASN A 526 5.58 -19.17 11.94
CA ASN A 526 5.31 -17.90 12.62
C ASN A 526 6.48 -16.90 12.46
N GLN A 527 7.71 -17.30 12.81
CA GLN A 527 8.91 -16.45 12.60
C GLN A 527 9.18 -16.23 11.11
N GLU A 528 8.97 -17.25 10.29
CA GLU A 528 9.29 -17.21 8.86
C GLU A 528 8.39 -16.24 8.07
N LYS A 529 7.13 -16.05 8.49
CA LYS A 529 6.26 -15.00 7.92
C LYS A 529 6.79 -13.60 8.20
N HIS A 530 7.27 -13.35 9.42
CA HIS A 530 7.82 -12.05 9.80
C HIS A 530 9.16 -11.78 9.08
N TYR A 531 9.97 -12.81 8.87
CA TYR A 531 11.15 -12.77 8.00
C TYR A 531 10.80 -12.46 6.53
N LYS A 532 9.78 -13.11 5.97
CA LYS A 532 9.33 -12.91 4.58
C LYS A 532 8.49 -11.64 4.33
N THR A 533 7.97 -10.98 5.37
CA THR A 533 7.04 -9.84 5.20
C THR A 533 7.37 -8.65 6.09
N THR A 534 7.33 -8.79 7.43
CA THR A 534 7.49 -7.64 8.33
C THR A 534 8.89 -7.02 8.31
N GLY A 535 9.94 -7.84 8.24
CA GLY A 535 11.32 -7.36 8.06
C GLY A 535 11.52 -6.61 6.74
N PRO A 536 11.18 -7.20 5.58
CA PRO A 536 11.19 -6.53 4.28
C PRO A 536 10.37 -5.26 4.26
N GLU A 537 9.14 -5.26 4.81
CA GLU A 537 8.30 -4.07 4.88
C GLU A 537 8.97 -2.95 5.70
N ILE A 538 9.59 -3.25 6.86
CA ILE A 538 10.33 -2.25 7.65
C ILE A 538 11.54 -1.72 6.87
N TRP A 539 12.30 -2.60 6.21
CA TRP A 539 13.46 -2.20 5.41
C TRP A 539 13.07 -1.32 4.21
N GLU A 540 12.05 -1.72 3.44
CA GLU A 540 11.45 -0.93 2.35
C GLU A 540 10.92 0.42 2.88
N GLN A 541 10.16 0.44 3.97
CA GLN A 541 9.51 1.65 4.50
C GLN A 541 10.47 2.62 5.20
N THR A 542 11.66 2.16 5.59
CA THR A 542 12.71 3.02 6.17
C THR A 542 13.80 3.37 5.18
N ASP A 543 13.73 2.90 3.93
CA ASP A 543 14.80 3.08 2.92
C ASP A 543 16.16 2.57 3.45
N GLY A 544 16.14 1.44 4.15
CA GLY A 544 17.31 0.84 4.82
C GLY A 544 17.82 1.58 6.07
N LYS A 545 17.21 2.71 6.47
CA LYS A 545 17.67 3.57 7.58
C LYS A 545 17.32 3.06 8.98
N VAL A 546 16.73 1.87 9.15
CA VAL A 546 16.40 1.31 10.47
C VAL A 546 17.67 0.90 11.21
N ASP A 547 17.95 1.52 12.36
CA ASP A 547 19.11 1.17 13.20
C ASP A 547 18.75 0.18 14.32
N ILE A 548 17.53 0.29 14.85
CA ILE A 548 17.09 -0.45 16.04
C ILE A 548 15.65 -0.93 15.83
N VAL A 549 15.39 -2.18 16.19
CA VAL A 549 14.04 -2.70 16.37
C VAL A 549 13.80 -3.18 17.79
N VAL A 550 12.59 -2.95 18.30
CA VAL A 550 12.20 -3.34 19.66
C VAL A 550 10.79 -3.92 19.68
N PHE A 551 10.61 -5.15 20.15
CA PHE A 551 9.31 -5.83 20.14
C PHE A 551 9.06 -6.68 21.40
N GLY A 552 7.84 -6.61 21.90
CA GLY A 552 7.36 -7.42 23.00
C GLY A 552 7.16 -8.89 22.65
N VAL A 553 7.63 -9.77 23.52
CA VAL A 553 7.68 -11.21 23.26
C VAL A 553 6.44 -11.92 23.80
N GLY A 554 5.53 -12.24 22.88
CA GLY A 554 4.45 -13.22 23.10
C GLY A 554 4.88 -14.63 22.71
N SER A 555 4.88 -14.90 21.40
CA SER A 555 5.36 -16.18 20.84
C SER A 555 6.77 -16.10 20.25
N GLY A 556 7.47 -14.97 20.32
CA GLY A 556 8.82 -14.80 19.75
C GLY A 556 8.88 -14.55 18.23
N GLY A 557 7.89 -15.02 17.46
CA GLY A 557 7.92 -14.96 15.99
C GLY A 557 8.22 -13.60 15.36
N THR A 558 7.64 -12.50 15.88
CA THR A 558 7.87 -11.15 15.34
C THR A 558 9.30 -10.68 15.54
N VAL A 559 9.84 -10.78 16.77
CA VAL A 559 11.22 -10.33 17.06
C VAL A 559 12.25 -11.21 16.35
N THR A 560 12.07 -12.53 16.33
CA THR A 560 12.98 -13.43 15.62
C THR A 560 12.95 -13.18 14.11
N GLY A 561 11.76 -13.16 13.49
CA GLY A 561 11.64 -13.04 12.04
C GLY A 561 12.15 -11.71 11.50
N VAL A 562 11.77 -10.60 12.14
CA VAL A 562 12.27 -9.26 11.78
C VAL A 562 13.77 -9.15 12.06
N GLY A 563 14.23 -9.62 13.23
CA GLY A 563 15.63 -9.55 13.63
C GLY A 563 16.57 -10.32 12.68
N ARG A 564 16.18 -11.53 12.24
CA ARG A 564 16.91 -12.29 11.21
C ARG A 564 17.08 -11.48 9.93
N TYR A 565 15.96 -11.04 9.34
CA TYR A 565 15.98 -10.34 8.05
C TYR A 565 16.80 -9.05 8.11
N LEU A 566 16.62 -8.24 9.15
CA LEU A 566 17.32 -6.97 9.26
C LEU A 566 18.82 -7.16 9.53
N LYS A 567 19.24 -8.13 10.35
CA LYS A 567 20.68 -8.43 10.55
C LYS A 567 21.35 -9.02 9.30
N GLU A 568 20.60 -9.73 8.45
CA GLU A 568 21.07 -10.17 7.13
C GLU A 568 21.23 -9.02 6.13
N LYS A 569 20.43 -7.94 6.25
CA LYS A 569 20.58 -6.72 5.42
C LYS A 569 21.61 -5.74 5.94
N ASN A 570 21.73 -5.60 7.25
CA ASN A 570 22.73 -4.79 7.93
C ASN A 570 23.01 -5.38 9.32
N ALA A 571 24.18 -6.00 9.49
CA ALA A 571 24.58 -6.64 10.75
C ALA A 571 24.68 -5.67 11.94
N GLN A 572 24.72 -4.34 11.71
CA GLN A 572 24.72 -3.32 12.76
C GLN A 572 23.33 -3.05 13.37
N VAL A 573 22.24 -3.59 12.78
CA VAL A 573 20.88 -3.40 13.32
C VAL A 573 20.73 -4.09 14.67
N LYS A 574 20.39 -3.32 15.69
CA LYS A 574 20.16 -3.84 17.05
C LYS A 574 18.73 -4.35 17.22
N VAL A 575 18.58 -5.47 17.93
CA VAL A 575 17.30 -6.15 18.13
C VAL A 575 17.04 -6.31 19.62
N TYR A 576 16.03 -5.62 20.14
CA TYR A 576 15.64 -5.67 21.54
C TYR A 576 14.31 -6.43 21.72
N ALA A 577 14.26 -7.26 22.76
CA ALA A 577 13.04 -7.89 23.24
C ALA A 577 12.45 -7.09 24.40
N VAL A 578 11.10 -7.05 24.49
CA VAL A 578 10.37 -6.48 25.63
C VAL A 578 9.58 -7.56 26.36
N GLU A 579 9.63 -7.55 27.69
CA GLU A 579 8.82 -8.42 28.55
C GLU A 579 8.20 -7.65 29.74
N PRO A 580 7.16 -8.19 30.41
CA PRO A 580 6.64 -7.58 31.63
C PRO A 580 7.68 -7.65 32.75
N GLU A 581 7.92 -6.56 33.46
CA GLU A 581 8.80 -6.55 34.65
C GLU A 581 8.29 -7.56 35.69
N GLU A 582 6.97 -7.61 35.90
CA GLU A 582 6.32 -8.53 36.84
C GLU A 582 6.45 -10.02 36.45
N SER A 583 6.83 -10.34 35.21
CA SER A 583 6.86 -11.72 34.69
C SER A 583 8.02 -11.89 33.70
N SER A 584 9.22 -11.55 34.17
CA SER A 584 10.44 -11.40 33.37
C SER A 584 11.19 -12.73 33.14
N VAL A 585 10.48 -13.70 32.55
CA VAL A 585 10.93 -15.08 32.37
C VAL A 585 12.08 -15.21 31.35
N ILE A 586 12.18 -14.32 30.37
CA ILE A 586 13.28 -14.31 29.40
C ILE A 586 14.58 -13.84 30.09
N SER A 587 14.48 -12.88 31.01
CA SER A 587 15.57 -12.48 31.91
C SER A 587 15.94 -13.55 32.96
N GLY A 588 15.15 -14.62 33.09
CA GLY A 588 15.42 -15.75 33.99
C GLY A 588 14.72 -15.70 35.35
N ASN A 589 13.75 -14.80 35.54
CA ASN A 589 12.91 -14.75 36.75
C ASN A 589 11.71 -15.71 36.66
N ASP A 590 11.05 -15.96 37.79
CA ASP A 590 9.84 -16.78 37.85
C ASP A 590 8.64 -16.12 37.14
N PRO A 591 7.72 -16.92 36.56
CA PRO A 591 6.48 -16.40 35.96
C PRO A 591 5.51 -15.92 37.05
N ALA A 592 5.08 -14.66 36.96
CA ALA A 592 4.03 -14.10 37.82
C ALA A 592 2.89 -13.43 37.02
N PRO A 593 1.74 -13.10 37.66
CA PRO A 593 0.63 -12.39 37.01
C PRO A 593 1.00 -10.95 36.61
N HIS A 594 0.60 -10.54 35.41
CA HIS A 594 0.81 -9.19 34.88
C HIS A 594 -0.39 -8.75 34.01
N SER A 595 -0.51 -7.45 33.71
CA SER A 595 -1.62 -6.90 32.92
C SER A 595 -1.29 -6.66 31.43
N ILE A 596 -0.03 -6.80 31.00
CA ILE A 596 0.39 -6.57 29.61
C ILE A 596 -0.08 -7.69 28.67
N GLN A 597 -1.32 -7.61 28.19
CA GLN A 597 -1.91 -8.62 27.32
C GLN A 597 -1.21 -8.72 25.96
N GLY A 598 -0.79 -9.94 25.60
CA GLY A 598 -0.20 -10.29 24.29
C GLY A 598 1.30 -10.60 24.30
N ILE A 599 1.98 -10.35 25.43
CA ILE A 599 3.38 -10.69 25.69
C ILE A 599 3.49 -11.41 27.05
N GLY A 600 4.66 -11.97 27.39
CA GLY A 600 4.87 -12.64 28.69
C GLY A 600 4.09 -13.96 28.81
N ALA A 601 4.49 -14.99 28.06
CA ALA A 601 3.76 -16.27 28.03
C ALA A 601 3.87 -17.11 29.34
N GLY A 602 4.69 -16.69 30.30
CA GLY A 602 5.03 -17.47 31.50
C GLY A 602 6.10 -18.55 31.25
N PHE A 603 6.66 -18.61 30.04
CA PHE A 603 7.77 -19.48 29.63
C PHE A 603 8.49 -18.84 28.43
N VAL A 604 9.69 -19.31 28.11
CA VAL A 604 10.44 -18.87 26.92
C VAL A 604 9.93 -19.64 25.67
N PRO A 605 9.37 -18.98 24.64
CA PRO A 605 8.92 -19.67 23.42
C PRO A 605 10.10 -20.29 22.66
N THR A 606 9.94 -21.51 22.13
CA THR A 606 11.05 -22.23 21.48
C THR A 606 11.49 -21.61 20.15
N ILE A 607 10.64 -20.82 19.48
CA ILE A 607 11.02 -20.02 18.29
C ILE A 607 11.66 -18.65 18.63
N LEU A 608 11.91 -18.34 19.91
CA LEU A 608 12.64 -17.13 20.29
C LEU A 608 14.15 -17.34 20.12
N ARG A 609 14.75 -16.68 19.13
CA ARG A 609 16.20 -16.73 18.88
C ARG A 609 16.94 -15.68 19.69
N ARG A 610 17.36 -16.07 20.90
CA ARG A 610 18.06 -15.20 21.86
C ARG A 610 19.41 -14.69 21.34
N ASP A 611 20.07 -15.45 20.47
CA ASP A 611 21.33 -15.12 19.80
C ASP A 611 21.24 -13.91 18.85
N LEU A 612 20.03 -13.51 18.46
CA LEU A 612 19.80 -12.29 17.67
C LEU A 612 19.66 -11.04 18.53
N LEU A 613 19.35 -11.20 19.82
CA LEU A 613 19.01 -10.10 20.72
C LEU A 613 20.28 -9.44 21.26
N GLU A 614 20.17 -8.16 21.60
CA GLU A 614 21.16 -7.52 22.48
C GLU A 614 21.04 -8.10 23.91
N ASP A 615 22.13 -8.11 24.68
CA ASP A 615 22.19 -8.74 26.03
C ASP A 615 21.12 -8.24 27.01
N HIS A 616 20.66 -7.00 26.82
CA HIS A 616 19.66 -6.36 27.68
C HIS A 616 18.24 -6.57 27.14
N ILE A 617 17.49 -7.47 27.80
CA ILE A 617 16.04 -7.59 27.64
C ILE A 617 15.36 -6.43 28.38
N ILE A 618 14.52 -5.67 27.69
CA ILE A 618 13.86 -4.50 28.26
C ILE A 618 12.62 -4.96 29.03
N ARG A 619 12.54 -4.59 30.30
CA ARG A 619 11.43 -4.91 31.18
C ARG A 619 10.57 -3.68 31.41
N ILE A 620 9.25 -3.83 31.29
CA ILE A 620 8.28 -2.73 31.42
C ILE A 620 7.21 -3.11 32.42
N HIS A 621 6.90 -2.21 33.36
CA HIS A 621 5.79 -2.42 34.29
C HIS A 621 4.44 -2.38 33.59
N SER A 622 3.49 -3.16 34.10
CA SER A 622 2.11 -3.19 33.62
C SER A 622 1.43 -1.81 33.62
N ASN A 623 1.72 -0.98 34.62
CA ASN A 623 1.17 0.37 34.73
C ASN A 623 1.76 1.33 33.68
N ASP A 624 3.06 1.25 33.42
CA ASP A 624 3.74 2.09 32.40
C ASP A 624 3.23 1.75 31.00
N ALA A 625 3.03 0.46 30.72
CA ALA A 625 2.44 0.01 29.46
C ALA A 625 1.00 0.52 29.26
N ILE A 626 0.17 0.53 30.32
CA ILE A 626 -1.18 1.09 30.30
C ILE A 626 -1.15 2.61 30.10
N ALA A 627 -0.30 3.32 30.85
CA ALA A 627 -0.14 4.77 30.73
C ALA A 627 0.33 5.17 29.33
N MET A 628 1.32 4.46 28.76
CA MET A 628 1.82 4.71 27.41
C MET A 628 0.77 4.42 26.33
N ALA A 629 -0.04 3.36 26.48
CA ALA A 629 -1.14 3.08 25.56
C ALA A 629 -2.23 4.16 25.58
N LYS A 630 -2.53 4.76 26.74
CA LYS A 630 -3.40 5.94 26.84
C LYS A 630 -2.78 7.17 26.15
N ARG A 631 -1.50 7.45 26.43
CA ARG A 631 -0.75 8.55 25.82
C ARG A 631 -0.70 8.45 24.29
N LEU A 632 -0.51 7.25 23.74
CA LEU A 632 -0.57 7.03 22.28
C LEU A 632 -1.92 7.50 21.69
N ALA A 633 -3.04 7.26 22.37
CA ALA A 633 -4.36 7.72 21.93
C ALA A 633 -4.57 9.24 22.14
N THR A 634 -4.11 9.81 23.26
CA THR A 634 -4.34 11.22 23.64
C THR A 634 -3.27 12.21 23.14
N GLU A 635 -2.13 11.74 22.63
CA GLU A 635 -1.08 12.56 22.02
C GLU A 635 -1.01 12.30 20.51
N GLU A 636 -0.81 11.05 20.09
CA GLU A 636 -0.56 10.67 18.67
C GLU A 636 -1.83 10.24 17.90
N ALA A 637 -2.98 10.16 18.57
CA ALA A 637 -4.22 9.55 18.03
C ALA A 637 -4.08 8.08 17.60
N ILE A 638 -3.12 7.35 18.18
CA ILE A 638 -2.89 5.92 17.95
C ILE A 638 -3.56 5.11 19.07
N CYS A 639 -4.77 4.63 18.82
CA CYS A 639 -5.51 3.81 19.79
C CYS A 639 -5.02 2.34 19.73
N GLY A 640 -4.01 2.01 20.54
CA GLY A 640 -3.38 0.69 20.60
C GLY A 640 -3.61 -0.07 21.90
N GLY A 641 -3.56 -1.40 21.86
CA GLY A 641 -3.63 -2.26 23.06
C GLY A 641 -2.38 -2.19 23.95
N ILE A 642 -2.47 -2.69 25.19
CA ILE A 642 -1.45 -2.54 26.27
C ILE A 642 -0.03 -2.96 25.85
N SER A 643 0.14 -4.05 25.10
CA SER A 643 1.47 -4.47 24.59
C SER A 643 2.07 -3.52 23.55
N SER A 644 1.26 -2.68 22.90
CA SER A 644 1.74 -1.57 22.05
C SER A 644 2.30 -0.42 22.91
N GLY A 645 1.68 -0.18 24.07
CA GLY A 645 2.21 0.75 25.07
C GLY A 645 3.55 0.28 25.63
N ALA A 646 3.69 -1.02 25.94
CA ALA A 646 4.97 -1.61 26.35
C ALA A 646 6.07 -1.47 25.28
N ASN A 647 5.73 -1.78 24.02
CA ASN A 647 6.59 -1.57 22.86
C ASN A 647 7.13 -0.12 22.76
N VAL A 648 6.25 0.87 22.87
CA VAL A 648 6.64 2.29 22.77
C VAL A 648 7.36 2.78 24.02
N ALA A 649 7.00 2.31 25.22
CA ALA A 649 7.73 2.62 26.45
C ALA A 649 9.19 2.14 26.38
N ALA A 650 9.43 0.92 25.86
CA ALA A 650 10.78 0.41 25.61
C ALA A 650 11.52 1.21 24.52
N ALA A 651 10.84 1.59 23.44
CA ALA A 651 11.41 2.44 22.40
C ALA A 651 11.82 3.82 22.94
N LEU A 652 11.07 4.41 23.87
CA LEU A 652 11.40 5.67 24.53
C LEU A 652 12.61 5.55 25.47
N GLN A 653 12.74 4.45 26.22
CA GLN A 653 13.94 4.18 27.00
C GLN A 653 15.17 4.16 26.08
N LEU A 654 15.14 3.36 25.01
CA LEU A 654 16.23 3.30 24.02
C LEU A 654 16.48 4.65 23.33
N ALA A 655 15.44 5.41 22.99
CA ALA A 655 15.58 6.70 22.31
C ALA A 655 16.21 7.80 23.19
N SER A 656 16.08 7.68 24.52
CA SER A 656 16.69 8.60 25.48
C SER A 656 18.20 8.43 25.65
N LEU A 657 18.75 7.28 25.23
CA LEU A 657 20.16 6.96 25.37
C LEU A 657 21.05 7.81 24.44
N PRO A 658 22.10 8.50 24.94
CA PRO A 658 22.97 9.36 24.13
C PRO A 658 23.62 8.66 22.93
N GLU A 659 23.99 7.39 23.05
CA GLU A 659 24.58 6.56 21.99
C GLU A 659 23.60 6.20 20.87
N ASN A 660 22.31 6.49 21.04
CA ASN A 660 21.27 6.34 20.02
C ASN A 660 20.90 7.66 19.35
N LYS A 661 21.63 8.75 19.61
CA LYS A 661 21.43 10.04 18.96
C LYS A 661 21.44 9.93 17.43
N GLY A 662 20.38 10.42 16.80
CA GLY A 662 20.18 10.43 15.34
C GLY A 662 19.65 9.12 14.75
N LYS A 663 19.58 8.02 15.53
CA LYS A 663 19.11 6.72 15.05
C LYS A 663 17.59 6.66 14.85
N LEU A 664 17.15 5.73 14.00
CA LEU A 664 15.76 5.36 13.83
C LEU A 664 15.43 4.05 14.56
N ILE A 665 14.50 4.14 15.51
CA ILE A 665 13.95 3.01 16.26
C ILE A 665 12.58 2.64 15.71
N VAL A 666 12.38 1.37 15.34
CA VAL A 666 11.09 0.87 14.83
C VAL A 666 10.46 -0.14 15.79
N THR A 667 9.16 0.03 16.05
CA THR A 667 8.33 -0.93 16.81
C THR A 667 6.94 -1.08 16.20
N THR A 668 6.02 -1.84 16.83
CA THR A 668 4.68 -2.17 16.30
C THR A 668 3.54 -1.77 17.24
N ILE A 669 2.41 -1.35 16.65
CA ILE A 669 1.12 -1.24 17.34
C ILE A 669 0.33 -2.52 17.05
N ASN A 670 0.30 -3.43 18.02
CA ASN A 670 0.01 -4.85 17.78
C ASN A 670 -1.47 -5.18 17.55
N SER A 671 -2.37 -4.31 18.02
CA SER A 671 -3.83 -4.41 17.83
C SER A 671 -4.54 -3.14 18.27
N PHE A 672 -5.73 -2.90 17.73
CA PHE A 672 -6.54 -1.71 18.00
C PHE A 672 -7.04 -1.66 19.45
N GLY A 673 -7.21 -0.46 20.01
CA GLY A 673 -7.56 -0.26 21.42
C GLY A 673 -9.02 -0.53 21.79
N GLU A 674 -9.95 -0.44 20.84
CA GLU A 674 -11.40 -0.66 21.07
C GLU A 674 -11.71 -2.03 21.71
N ARG A 675 -10.88 -3.06 21.42
CA ARG A 675 -10.98 -4.42 21.99
C ARG A 675 -10.71 -4.50 23.50
N TYR A 676 -10.26 -3.41 24.10
CA TYR A 676 -9.74 -3.35 25.47
C TYR A 676 -10.55 -2.41 26.38
N LEU A 677 -11.71 -1.91 25.92
CA LEU A 677 -12.53 -0.95 26.67
C LEU A 677 -13.01 -1.50 28.03
N SER A 678 -13.35 -2.79 28.12
CA SER A 678 -13.70 -3.48 29.38
C SER A 678 -12.49 -3.93 30.22
N SER A 679 -11.26 -3.71 29.73
CA SER A 679 -10.01 -4.11 30.41
C SER A 679 -9.45 -3.01 31.32
N PRO A 680 -8.39 -3.27 32.12
CA PRO A 680 -7.69 -2.24 32.87
C PRO A 680 -7.20 -1.03 32.06
N LEU A 681 -7.08 -1.15 30.72
CA LEU A 681 -6.63 -0.05 29.87
C LEU A 681 -7.59 1.16 29.86
N TYR A 682 -8.91 0.95 29.93
CA TYR A 682 -9.90 2.03 29.85
C TYR A 682 -11.02 1.91 30.91
N ARG A 683 -10.75 1.19 32.01
CA ARG A 683 -11.71 1.00 33.11
C ARG A 683 -12.11 2.31 33.78
N ASP A 684 -11.18 3.24 33.93
CA ASP A 684 -11.39 4.58 34.46
C ASP A 684 -12.30 5.41 33.56
N LEU A 685 -12.01 5.49 32.25
CA LEU A 685 -12.90 6.16 31.29
C LEU A 685 -14.28 5.50 31.24
N THR A 686 -14.35 4.17 31.39
CA THR A 686 -15.62 3.44 31.43
C THR A 686 -16.44 3.78 32.67
N ALA A 687 -15.80 3.94 33.83
CA ALA A 687 -16.46 4.40 35.06
C ALA A 687 -16.90 5.87 34.97
N GLU A 688 -16.09 6.72 34.36
CA GLU A 688 -16.42 8.13 34.10
C GLU A 688 -17.70 8.25 33.25
N VAL A 689 -17.78 7.56 32.11
CA VAL A 689 -18.96 7.61 31.22
C VAL A 689 -20.19 6.91 31.80
N GLN A 690 -20.07 6.12 32.87
CA GLN A 690 -21.22 5.61 33.64
C GLN A 690 -21.80 6.67 34.58
N GLY A 691 -20.97 7.60 35.09
CA GLY A 691 -21.39 8.68 35.99
C GLY A 691 -21.89 9.96 35.30
N MET A 692 -21.75 10.07 33.97
CA MET A 692 -22.14 11.27 33.23
C MET A 692 -23.67 11.51 33.23
N PRO A 693 -24.16 12.66 33.69
CA PRO A 693 -25.59 12.99 33.66
C PRO A 693 -26.09 13.34 32.25
N SER A 694 -27.38 13.16 32.00
CA SER A 694 -28.06 13.82 30.88
C SER A 694 -28.31 15.29 31.21
N VAL A 695 -28.05 16.19 30.27
CA VAL A 695 -28.02 17.64 30.52
C VAL A 695 -29.07 18.41 29.71
N THR A 696 -29.57 19.52 30.28
CA THR A 696 -30.52 20.41 29.59
C THR A 696 -29.81 21.32 28.57
N TYR A 697 -30.50 22.33 28.02
CA TYR A 697 -29.88 23.27 27.09
C TYR A 697 -28.84 24.17 27.78
N ASP A 698 -29.22 24.78 28.90
CA ASP A 698 -28.35 25.73 29.62
C ASP A 698 -27.14 25.03 30.26
N ASP A 699 -27.32 23.79 30.70
CA ASP A 699 -26.24 22.91 31.14
C ASP A 699 -25.26 22.57 29.99
N ALA A 700 -25.79 22.29 28.79
CA ALA A 700 -24.97 21.97 27.61
C ALA A 700 -24.13 23.17 27.16
N LEU A 701 -24.68 24.40 27.22
CA LEU A 701 -23.93 25.64 27.01
C LEU A 701 -22.84 25.84 28.07
N THR A 702 -23.14 25.51 29.33
CA THR A 702 -22.17 25.64 30.44
C THR A 702 -21.00 24.67 30.25
N ILE A 703 -21.25 23.42 29.87
CA ILE A 703 -20.22 22.42 29.55
C ILE A 703 -19.41 22.86 28.33
N ALA A 704 -20.07 23.28 27.25
CA ALA A 704 -19.42 23.82 26.06
C ALA A 704 -18.45 24.97 26.40
N ASN A 705 -18.91 25.98 27.15
CA ASN A 705 -18.05 27.10 27.55
C ASN A 705 -16.91 26.67 28.49
N SER A 706 -17.10 25.64 29.31
CA SER A 706 -16.04 25.08 30.16
C SER A 706 -14.85 24.51 29.36
N ALA A 707 -15.08 24.09 28.10
CA ALA A 707 -14.03 23.63 27.17
C ALA A 707 -12.94 24.68 26.94
N LEU A 708 -13.24 25.97 27.14
CA LEU A 708 -12.30 27.07 26.95
C LEU A 708 -11.43 27.34 28.20
N ILE A 709 -11.89 26.96 29.40
CA ILE A 709 -11.22 27.26 30.68
C ILE A 709 -9.78 26.70 30.76
N PRO A 710 -9.47 25.47 30.29
CA PRO A 710 -8.11 24.97 30.30
C PRO A 710 -7.11 25.82 29.50
N TRP A 711 -7.55 26.53 28.45
CA TRP A 711 -6.66 27.42 27.69
C TRP A 711 -6.20 28.61 28.51
N PHE A 712 -7.07 29.15 29.37
CA PHE A 712 -6.73 30.26 30.26
C PHE A 712 -5.66 29.85 31.27
N PHE A 713 -5.81 28.66 31.88
CA PHE A 713 -4.82 28.12 32.81
C PHE A 713 -3.52 27.68 32.11
N LEU A 714 -3.56 27.03 30.94
CA LEU A 714 -2.34 26.61 30.23
C LEU A 714 -1.54 27.80 29.68
N ALA A 715 -2.22 28.91 29.33
CA ALA A 715 -1.57 30.17 28.97
C ALA A 715 -0.88 30.81 30.20
N ILE A 716 -1.52 30.78 31.37
CA ILE A 716 -0.93 31.23 32.64
C ILE A 716 0.25 30.33 33.04
N GLU A 717 0.15 29.01 32.87
CA GLU A 717 1.25 28.07 33.16
C GLU A 717 2.45 28.25 32.22
N ARG A 718 2.21 28.59 30.94
CA ARG A 718 3.29 28.97 30.00
C ARG A 718 3.90 30.34 30.32
N LEU A 719 3.16 31.25 30.94
CA LEU A 719 3.70 32.51 31.45
C LEU A 719 4.50 32.29 32.75
N TYR A 720 4.05 31.38 33.62
CA TYR A 720 4.74 31.02 34.88
C TYR A 720 6.04 30.25 34.64
N ASN A 721 6.04 29.25 33.74
CA ASN A 721 7.22 28.42 33.45
C ASN A 721 8.32 29.13 32.63
N CYS A 722 8.15 30.41 32.28
CA CYS A 722 9.18 31.24 31.66
C CYS A 722 10.03 32.05 32.65
N GLN A 723 9.85 31.90 33.98
CA GLN A 723 10.64 32.59 34.99
C GLN A 723 11.55 31.65 35.81
N SER A 724 12.75 31.41 35.28
CA SER A 724 13.88 30.84 36.03
C SER A 724 15.11 31.74 35.96
N SER A 725 15.00 32.95 36.53
CA SER A 725 16.13 33.77 37.00
C SER A 725 15.62 34.88 37.93
N PRO A 726 16.27 35.16 39.09
CA PRO A 726 15.71 36.05 40.10
C PRO A 726 16.12 37.51 39.87
N PHE A 727 15.15 38.39 39.60
CA PHE A 727 15.31 39.83 39.85
C PHE A 727 14.06 40.42 40.51
N ILE A 728 14.33 41.25 41.52
CA ILE A 728 13.35 41.82 42.45
C ILE A 728 12.52 42.89 41.76
N PHE A 729 11.19 42.87 41.96
CA PHE A 729 10.38 44.08 41.93
C PHE A 729 9.41 44.10 43.11
N SER A 730 9.37 45.24 43.79
CA SER A 730 8.50 45.51 44.94
C SER A 730 7.07 45.83 44.50
N TYR A 731 6.10 45.38 45.28
CA TYR A 731 4.72 45.85 45.21
C TYR A 731 4.64 47.34 45.57
N GLU A 732 3.96 48.14 44.75
CA GLU A 732 3.20 49.29 45.23
C GLU A 732 1.98 49.56 44.32
N ASN A 733 0.80 49.49 44.94
CA ASN A 733 -0.47 50.13 44.55
C ASN A 733 -1.32 49.58 43.38
N MET A 734 -2.38 48.87 43.79
CA MET A 734 -3.74 48.90 43.20
C MET A 734 -4.29 50.37 43.12
N ASN A 735 -5.40 50.72 42.46
CA ASN A 735 -6.60 49.97 42.05
C ASN A 735 -7.30 50.68 40.85
N PRO A 736 -8.35 50.12 40.21
CA PRO A 736 -9.05 50.72 39.08
C PRO A 736 -10.28 51.54 39.50
N THR A 737 -10.70 52.49 38.65
CA THR A 737 -11.99 52.56 37.92
C THR A 737 -11.82 53.68 36.85
N GLU A 738 -12.78 53.86 35.93
CA GLU A 738 -12.85 54.98 34.95
C GLU A 738 -11.81 54.84 33.80
N ILE A 739 -12.14 54.24 32.64
CA ILE A 739 -13.32 54.42 31.78
C ILE A 739 -13.50 55.88 31.36
N GLU A 740 -12.61 56.42 30.51
CA GLU A 740 -12.95 57.57 29.64
C GLU A 740 -12.07 57.84 28.40
N ILE A 741 -10.96 57.12 28.14
CA ILE A 741 -10.04 57.45 27.02
C ILE A 741 -9.74 56.24 26.10
N LEU A 742 -10.80 55.59 25.60
CA LEU A 742 -10.71 54.68 24.44
C LEU A 742 -11.77 54.94 23.35
N GLU A 743 -12.69 55.89 23.58
CA GLU A 743 -13.51 56.49 22.53
C GLU A 743 -12.99 57.90 22.22
N ASN A 744 -12.55 58.12 20.98
CA ASN A 744 -12.05 59.37 20.35
C ASN A 744 -10.53 59.42 20.02
N HIS A 745 -10.12 58.76 18.94
CA HIS A 745 -9.92 59.43 17.63
C HIS A 745 -9.28 58.50 16.58
N ALA A 746 -9.41 58.86 15.30
CA ALA A 746 -9.20 57.98 14.15
C ALA A 746 -7.79 58.09 13.50
N VAL A 747 -7.20 56.94 13.13
CA VAL A 747 -6.97 56.44 11.73
C VAL A 747 -6.81 57.53 10.63
N PRO A 748 -5.91 57.43 9.59
CA PRO A 748 -4.77 56.52 9.30
C PRO A 748 -3.47 57.15 8.68
N PHE A 749 -2.54 56.27 8.25
CA PHE A 749 -1.56 56.37 7.12
C PHE A 749 -0.05 56.60 7.40
N THR A 750 0.77 56.23 6.41
CA THR A 750 2.15 55.70 6.51
C THR A 750 3.27 56.64 6.01
N ASP A 751 4.51 56.17 6.22
CA ASP A 751 5.78 56.39 5.46
C ASP A 751 6.92 57.24 6.06
N LYS A 752 8.12 56.77 5.68
CA LYS A 752 9.51 57.28 5.82
C LYS A 752 10.34 56.92 7.05
N LEU A 753 11.40 56.14 6.79
CA LEU A 753 12.74 56.73 6.64
C LEU A 753 13.73 55.79 5.91
N TYR A 754 14.11 56.16 4.69
CA TYR A 754 15.50 56.16 4.24
C TYR A 754 15.59 57.05 2.99
N SER A 755 16.40 58.09 3.07
CA SER A 755 16.81 58.90 1.93
C SER A 755 18.27 59.22 2.10
N ASP A 756 19.06 59.07 1.04
CA ASP A 756 20.04 60.09 0.70
C ASP A 756 20.38 60.08 -0.80
N TYR A 757 20.14 61.24 -1.41
CA TYR A 757 20.70 61.80 -2.65
C TYR A 757 20.87 60.96 -3.94
N GLY A 758 20.12 61.37 -4.97
CA GLY A 758 20.78 61.80 -6.23
C GLY A 758 20.20 61.25 -7.53
N PRO A 759 19.95 62.08 -8.57
CA PRO A 759 19.24 61.65 -9.79
C PRO A 759 20.16 61.51 -11.02
N PHE A 760 19.73 60.80 -12.09
CA PHE A 760 19.50 61.37 -13.44
C PHE A 760 19.02 60.35 -14.52
N ARG A 761 18.28 60.91 -15.47
CA ARG A 761 17.59 60.37 -16.65
C ARG A 761 18.41 59.60 -17.73
N LYS A 762 17.65 58.77 -18.50
CA LYS A 762 17.81 58.34 -19.92
C LYS A 762 18.91 57.31 -20.29
N TRP A 763 18.53 56.19 -20.92
CA TRP A 763 18.49 56.04 -22.40
C TRP A 763 17.73 54.76 -22.84
N LYS A 764 17.58 54.56 -24.17
CA LYS A 764 16.75 53.55 -24.87
C LYS A 764 17.61 52.50 -25.59
N PHE A 765 17.05 51.29 -25.81
CA PHE A 765 17.33 50.33 -26.92
C PHE A 765 18.76 49.79 -27.14
N PHE A 766 18.97 48.45 -27.15
CA PHE A 766 19.08 47.65 -28.39
C PHE A 766 19.12 46.11 -28.13
N MET A 767 19.32 45.33 -29.21
CA MET A 767 19.06 43.89 -29.37
C MET A 767 20.24 42.92 -29.07
N PHE A 768 19.87 41.65 -28.87
CA PHE A 768 20.54 40.37 -29.22
C PHE A 768 22.04 40.09 -28.96
N ASP A 769 22.29 38.84 -28.55
CA ASP A 769 23.50 38.02 -28.68
C ASP A 769 24.89 38.61 -28.37
N ARG A 770 25.54 38.09 -27.32
CA ARG A 770 26.58 37.03 -27.46
C ARG A 770 27.26 36.66 -26.14
N VAL A 771 27.55 35.35 -26.02
CA VAL A 771 28.72 34.73 -25.34
C VAL A 771 29.01 35.13 -23.88
N ALA A 772 28.78 34.17 -22.97
CA ALA A 772 29.24 34.24 -21.59
C ALA A 772 30.75 33.94 -21.44
N PRO A 773 31.48 34.67 -20.57
CA PRO A 773 32.75 34.24 -20.02
C PRO A 773 32.56 33.53 -18.66
N LYS A 774 33.37 32.49 -18.41
CA LYS A 774 33.47 31.80 -17.10
C LYS A 774 34.18 32.67 -16.06
N GLN A 775 33.55 32.90 -14.90
CA GLN A 775 34.11 33.19 -13.57
C GLN A 775 32.91 33.41 -12.60
N ASP A 776 32.92 33.03 -11.32
CA ASP A 776 33.94 32.41 -10.48
C ASP A 776 33.28 31.48 -9.44
N ALA A 777 33.81 30.27 -9.25
CA ALA A 777 33.13 29.17 -8.55
C ALA A 777 33.67 28.96 -7.11
N THR A 778 33.70 30.01 -6.28
CA THR A 778 34.38 29.97 -4.97
C THR A 778 33.67 30.62 -3.77
N LYS A 779 32.41 31.06 -3.89
CA LYS A 779 31.70 31.72 -2.75
C LYS A 779 30.23 31.30 -2.51
N PHE A 780 29.95 30.00 -2.48
CA PHE A 780 28.82 29.44 -1.71
C PHE A 780 29.15 28.04 -1.19
N HIS A 781 30.01 27.96 -0.17
CA HIS A 781 30.24 26.76 0.63
C HIS A 781 30.08 27.13 2.11
N ASN A 782 28.87 26.89 2.64
CA ASN A 782 28.60 26.55 4.05
C ASN A 782 27.09 26.41 4.31
N TRP A 783 26.49 25.40 3.68
CA TRP A 783 25.34 24.71 4.28
C TRP A 783 25.73 23.23 4.37
N LYS A 784 25.73 22.66 5.58
CA LYS A 784 26.14 21.26 5.76
C LYS A 784 25.12 20.35 5.09
N LEU A 785 25.59 19.55 4.13
CA LEU A 785 24.82 18.50 3.44
C LEU A 785 24.33 17.34 4.34
N SER A 786 24.46 17.46 5.66
CA SER A 786 24.10 16.41 6.64
C SER A 786 22.61 16.38 7.02
N ASN A 787 21.78 17.30 6.52
CA ASN A 787 20.38 17.45 6.94
C ASN A 787 19.35 17.20 5.82
N LEU A 788 19.78 16.70 4.66
CA LEU A 788 18.90 16.32 3.55
C LEU A 788 18.67 14.81 3.54
N LEU A 789 17.84 14.33 4.47
CA LEU A 789 17.23 13.00 4.37
C LEU A 789 16.20 13.03 3.21
N PRO A 790 16.15 12.02 2.33
CA PRO A 790 15.10 11.93 1.34
C PRO A 790 13.73 11.78 2.02
N MET A 791 12.70 12.45 1.48
CA MET A 791 11.32 12.41 1.98
C MET A 791 10.86 10.95 2.15
N ASP A 792 10.62 10.57 3.40
CA ASP A 792 10.52 9.17 3.80
C ASP A 792 9.25 8.47 3.29
N ILE A 793 9.35 7.14 3.14
CA ILE A 793 8.20 6.23 2.95
C ILE A 793 7.41 6.07 4.28
N ILE A 794 7.93 6.64 5.37
CA ILE A 794 7.30 6.73 6.68
C ILE A 794 6.23 7.83 6.67
N HIS A 795 5.01 7.46 7.05
CA HIS A 795 3.89 8.39 7.25
C HIS A 795 4.20 9.42 8.35
N SER A 796 3.88 10.70 8.11
CA SER A 796 4.07 11.79 9.06
C SER A 796 3.28 11.60 10.36
N ASP A 797 2.08 11.07 10.22
CA ASP A 797 1.08 10.89 11.26
C ASP A 797 0.01 9.88 10.78
N PRO A 798 -0.84 9.34 11.67
CA PRO A 798 -1.82 8.32 11.30
C PRO A 798 -2.90 8.77 10.29
N SER A 799 -3.17 10.07 10.13
CA SER A 799 -4.21 10.53 9.18
C SER A 799 -3.75 10.39 7.73
N SER A 800 -2.45 10.45 7.48
CA SER A 800 -1.87 10.18 6.15
C SER A 800 -2.02 8.72 5.69
N ALA A 801 -2.46 7.81 6.57
CA ALA A 801 -2.80 6.42 6.25
C ALA A 801 -4.30 6.19 6.00
N ILE A 802 -5.12 7.25 5.91
CA ILE A 802 -6.54 7.15 5.55
C ILE A 802 -6.68 6.78 4.07
N GLY A 803 -7.61 5.88 3.77
CA GLY A 803 -7.94 5.46 2.40
C GLY A 803 -7.04 4.36 1.86
N ASN A 804 -7.04 4.20 0.53
CA ASN A 804 -6.39 3.08 -0.18
C ASN A 804 -6.75 1.68 0.34
N THR A 805 -7.93 1.55 0.94
CA THR A 805 -8.42 0.30 1.54
C THR A 805 -8.55 -0.82 0.50
N PRO A 806 -8.45 -2.11 0.89
CA PRO A 806 -8.59 -3.21 -0.06
C PRO A 806 -9.99 -3.31 -0.68
N LEU A 807 -10.05 -3.78 -1.93
CA LEU A 807 -11.28 -4.20 -2.61
C LEU A 807 -11.19 -5.73 -2.80
N VAL A 808 -12.22 -6.46 -2.38
CA VAL A 808 -12.18 -7.93 -2.24
C VAL A 808 -13.43 -8.55 -2.87
N TYR A 809 -13.29 -9.63 -3.63
CA TYR A 809 -14.46 -10.39 -4.11
C TYR A 809 -15.19 -11.10 -2.96
N LEU A 810 -16.51 -11.25 -3.10
CA LEU A 810 -17.25 -12.26 -2.31
C LEU A 810 -17.13 -13.61 -3.03
N ARG A 811 -16.67 -14.65 -2.34
CA ARG A 811 -16.34 -15.96 -2.93
C ARG A 811 -17.46 -16.98 -2.77
N THR A 812 -18.21 -16.90 -1.68
CA THR A 812 -19.21 -17.87 -1.24
C THR A 812 -20.61 -17.26 -1.34
N ILE A 813 -20.78 -16.06 -0.81
CA ILE A 813 -22.02 -15.27 -0.85
C ILE A 813 -22.25 -14.78 -2.28
N GLY A 814 -23.28 -15.32 -2.94
CA GLY A 814 -23.61 -14.99 -4.32
C GLY A 814 -22.81 -15.75 -5.37
N ARG A 815 -22.08 -16.81 -4.99
CA ARG A 815 -21.26 -17.64 -5.90
C ARG A 815 -22.00 -18.12 -7.16
N ASP A 816 -23.28 -18.46 -7.02
CA ASP A 816 -24.10 -19.02 -8.10
C ASP A 816 -24.83 -17.94 -8.93
N LEU A 817 -24.52 -16.67 -8.71
CA LEU A 817 -25.09 -15.54 -9.47
C LEU A 817 -24.18 -15.16 -10.65
N SER A 818 -24.80 -14.78 -11.76
CA SER A 818 -24.08 -14.41 -12.98
C SER A 818 -23.31 -13.09 -12.88
N ALA A 819 -23.65 -12.21 -11.94
CA ALA A 819 -22.94 -10.96 -11.67
C ALA A 819 -21.94 -11.15 -10.50
N LYS A 820 -20.76 -10.52 -10.60
CA LYS A 820 -19.74 -10.58 -9.55
C LYS A 820 -19.94 -9.46 -8.54
N ILE A 821 -19.81 -9.76 -7.24
CA ILE A 821 -19.86 -8.77 -6.16
C ILE A 821 -18.48 -8.62 -5.53
N ALA A 822 -18.07 -7.37 -5.30
CA ALA A 822 -16.88 -7.05 -4.53
C ALA A 822 -17.14 -5.96 -3.49
N VAL A 823 -16.38 -6.02 -2.40
CA VAL A 823 -16.57 -5.21 -1.20
C VAL A 823 -15.29 -4.46 -0.82
N LYS A 824 -15.45 -3.16 -0.64
CA LYS A 824 -14.41 -2.21 -0.22
C LYS A 824 -14.29 -2.28 1.30
N LEU A 825 -13.13 -2.68 1.83
CA LEU A 825 -12.92 -2.92 3.26
C LEU A 825 -12.64 -1.61 4.03
N GLU A 826 -13.63 -0.74 4.11
CA GLU A 826 -13.51 0.56 4.80
C GLU A 826 -13.29 0.45 6.32
N TYR A 827 -13.43 -0.74 6.91
CA TYR A 827 -12.98 -1.00 8.27
C TYR A 827 -11.45 -1.07 8.44
N MET A 828 -10.68 -1.01 7.35
CA MET A 828 -9.21 -0.99 7.39
C MET A 828 -8.62 0.44 7.35
N ASN A 829 -9.46 1.48 7.52
CA ASN A 829 -8.99 2.83 7.83
C ASN A 829 -8.51 2.94 9.32
N PRO A 830 -7.72 3.96 9.70
CA PRO A 830 -7.15 4.12 11.05
C PRO A 830 -8.10 4.03 12.26
N THR A 831 -9.37 4.45 12.16
CA THR A 831 -10.43 4.31 13.20
C THR A 831 -11.47 3.23 12.87
N THR A 832 -11.11 2.36 11.93
CA THR A 832 -11.86 1.19 11.48
C THR A 832 -13.23 1.49 10.89
N SER A 833 -13.36 2.61 10.16
CA SER A 833 -14.57 2.94 9.40
C SER A 833 -14.35 3.85 8.19
N VAL A 834 -15.33 3.89 7.29
CA VAL A 834 -15.41 4.81 6.14
C VAL A 834 -15.40 6.31 6.53
N LYS A 835 -15.73 6.65 7.78
CA LYS A 835 -15.92 8.03 8.21
C LYS A 835 -14.61 8.80 8.40
N ASP A 836 -13.48 8.11 8.48
CA ASP A 836 -12.13 8.70 8.52
C ASP A 836 -11.89 9.65 7.36
N ARG A 837 -12.31 9.23 6.15
CA ARG A 837 -12.23 10.04 4.91
C ARG A 837 -13.02 11.34 5.05
N ALA A 838 -14.31 11.24 5.41
CA ALA A 838 -15.18 12.41 5.54
C ALA A 838 -14.69 13.37 6.64
N ALA A 839 -14.30 12.84 7.80
CA ALA A 839 -13.78 13.64 8.92
C ALA A 839 -12.52 14.42 8.52
N PHE A 840 -11.54 13.76 7.90
CA PHE A 840 -10.31 14.40 7.44
C PHE A 840 -10.61 15.55 6.47
N TYR A 841 -11.38 15.28 5.41
CA TYR A 841 -11.68 16.27 4.39
C TYR A 841 -12.55 17.43 4.88
N MET A 842 -13.49 17.20 5.80
CA MET A 842 -14.30 18.29 6.36
C MET A 842 -13.46 19.25 7.22
N ILE A 843 -12.52 18.73 8.01
CA ILE A 843 -11.59 19.55 8.80
C ILE A 843 -10.57 20.25 7.88
N ASP A 844 -9.93 19.52 6.98
CA ASP A 844 -8.95 20.06 6.01
C ASP A 844 -9.54 21.15 5.10
N ALA A 845 -10.79 21.00 4.66
CA ALA A 845 -11.47 22.02 3.87
C ALA A 845 -11.84 23.28 4.68
N ALA A 846 -12.12 23.13 5.98
CA ALA A 846 -12.40 24.26 6.87
C ALA A 846 -11.10 25.01 7.25
N GLU A 847 -10.01 24.29 7.52
CA GLU A 847 -8.65 24.84 7.69
C GLU A 847 -8.20 25.64 6.47
N LYS A 848 -8.30 25.06 5.26
CA LYS A 848 -7.87 25.70 4.00
C LYS A 848 -8.68 26.95 3.64
N LYS A 849 -9.90 27.07 4.17
CA LYS A 849 -10.75 28.27 4.05
C LYS A 849 -10.51 29.30 5.18
N GLY A 850 -9.66 28.99 6.16
CA GLY A 850 -9.43 29.83 7.33
C GLY A 850 -10.60 29.89 8.31
N LEU A 851 -11.58 28.98 8.21
CA LEU A 851 -12.77 28.94 9.07
C LEU A 851 -12.47 28.38 10.46
N ILE A 852 -11.42 27.57 10.57
CA ILE A 852 -10.95 27.01 11.83
C ILE A 852 -9.43 27.15 11.95
N THR A 853 -8.94 27.32 13.17
CA THR A 853 -7.49 27.48 13.47
C THR A 853 -7.10 26.54 14.62
N PRO A 854 -6.07 25.69 14.47
CA PRO A 854 -5.63 24.79 15.54
C PRO A 854 -5.32 25.54 16.84
N GLY A 855 -5.68 24.95 17.98
CA GLY A 855 -5.53 25.57 19.29
C GLY A 855 -6.41 26.81 19.56
N LYS A 856 -7.25 27.24 18.62
CA LYS A 856 -8.25 28.29 18.84
C LYS A 856 -9.67 27.73 18.71
N SER A 857 -9.97 27.12 17.56
CA SER A 857 -11.33 26.67 17.28
C SER A 857 -11.69 25.38 18.03
N VAL A 858 -12.97 25.24 18.37
CA VAL A 858 -13.56 24.03 18.93
C VAL A 858 -14.51 23.44 17.89
N LEU A 859 -14.29 22.19 17.50
CA LEU A 859 -15.16 21.51 16.54
C LEU A 859 -16.41 20.99 17.24
N VAL A 860 -17.58 21.16 16.63
CA VAL A 860 -18.87 20.72 17.18
C VAL A 860 -19.56 19.82 16.18
N GLU A 861 -20.05 18.66 16.62
CA GLU A 861 -20.88 17.79 15.77
C GLU A 861 -21.89 16.95 16.58
N ALA A 862 -23.07 16.73 15.97
CA ALA A 862 -24.10 15.83 16.46
C ALA A 862 -23.85 14.41 15.95
N THR A 863 -23.16 13.56 16.74
CA THR A 863 -22.95 12.16 16.36
C THR A 863 -22.53 11.25 17.53
N SER A 864 -23.23 10.12 17.65
CA SER A 864 -22.88 8.98 18.51
C SER A 864 -22.17 7.84 17.75
N GLY A 865 -21.90 8.05 16.46
CA GLY A 865 -21.50 7.01 15.52
C GLY A 865 -20.03 7.09 15.10
N ASN A 866 -19.71 6.34 14.03
CA ASN A 866 -18.37 6.26 13.45
C ASN A 866 -17.74 7.63 13.11
N LEU A 867 -18.56 8.66 12.80
CA LEU A 867 -18.04 9.99 12.51
C LEU A 867 -17.45 10.66 13.75
N GLY A 868 -18.03 10.49 14.94
CA GLY A 868 -17.49 11.09 16.16
C GLY A 868 -16.08 10.59 16.46
N ILE A 869 -15.85 9.29 16.24
CA ILE A 869 -14.54 8.64 16.41
C ILE A 869 -13.55 9.20 15.39
N ALA A 870 -13.94 9.25 14.12
CA ALA A 870 -13.13 9.78 13.03
C ALA A 870 -12.79 11.28 13.20
N LEU A 871 -13.73 12.09 13.68
CA LEU A 871 -13.51 13.51 13.99
C LEU A 871 -12.62 13.67 15.22
N ALA A 872 -12.82 12.90 16.29
CA ALA A 872 -11.98 12.96 17.49
C ALA A 872 -10.51 12.59 17.18
N PHE A 873 -10.30 11.55 16.37
CA PHE A 873 -9.00 11.17 15.83
C PHE A 873 -8.34 12.30 15.02
N ASN A 874 -9.04 12.85 14.01
CA ASN A 874 -8.48 13.91 13.16
C ASN A 874 -8.26 15.23 13.92
N ALA A 875 -9.19 15.60 14.81
CA ALA A 875 -9.06 16.75 15.70
C ALA A 875 -7.81 16.63 16.59
N ARG A 876 -7.59 15.44 17.18
CA ARG A 876 -6.44 15.16 18.03
C ARG A 876 -5.10 15.27 17.29
N ILE A 877 -5.05 14.80 16.04
CA ILE A 877 -3.86 14.93 15.18
C ILE A 877 -3.58 16.41 14.89
N LYS A 878 -4.60 17.14 14.40
CA LYS A 878 -4.48 18.53 13.96
C LYS A 878 -4.45 19.57 15.10
N GLY A 879 -4.67 19.18 16.35
CA GLY A 879 -4.58 20.08 17.52
C GLY A 879 -5.87 20.88 17.80
N TYR A 880 -7.03 20.31 17.48
CA TYR A 880 -8.34 20.86 17.82
C TYR A 880 -8.93 20.23 19.07
N LYS A 881 -9.71 21.02 19.81
CA LYS A 881 -10.73 20.49 20.72
C LYS A 881 -11.96 20.08 19.92
N ILE A 882 -12.74 19.14 20.46
CA ILE A 882 -13.98 18.69 19.85
C ILE A 882 -15.04 18.38 20.92
N VAL A 883 -16.25 18.86 20.68
CA VAL A 883 -17.46 18.59 21.47
C VAL A 883 -18.41 17.73 20.63
N LEU A 884 -18.78 16.56 21.14
CA LEU A 884 -19.66 15.62 20.48
C LEU A 884 -20.99 15.49 21.23
N ILE A 885 -22.09 15.74 20.51
CA ILE A 885 -23.45 15.74 21.07
C ILE A 885 -24.15 14.44 20.69
N MET A 886 -24.77 13.77 21.65
CA MET A 886 -25.40 12.45 21.48
C MET A 886 -26.46 12.15 22.54
N PRO A 887 -27.40 11.20 22.32
CA PRO A 887 -28.30 10.75 23.37
C PRO A 887 -27.53 9.97 24.44
N SER A 888 -27.98 10.07 25.69
CA SER A 888 -27.52 9.26 26.82
C SER A 888 -27.68 7.74 26.64
N THR A 889 -28.48 7.27 25.68
CA THR A 889 -28.59 5.85 25.26
C THR A 889 -27.38 5.35 24.47
N SER A 890 -26.47 6.23 24.03
CA SER A 890 -25.26 5.84 23.29
C SER A 890 -24.38 4.91 24.13
N SER A 891 -24.03 3.74 23.59
CA SER A 891 -23.25 2.68 24.28
C SER A 891 -22.01 3.20 25.01
N LEU A 892 -21.80 2.74 26.25
CA LEU A 892 -20.66 3.12 27.12
C LEU A 892 -19.31 2.96 26.42
N GLU A 893 -19.16 1.88 25.64
CA GLU A 893 -17.94 1.56 24.90
C GLU A 893 -17.57 2.68 23.91
N ARG A 894 -18.56 3.23 23.19
CA ARG A 894 -18.34 4.37 22.28
C ARG A 894 -17.99 5.64 23.04
N ARG A 895 -18.67 5.92 24.15
CA ARG A 895 -18.37 7.10 24.97
C ARG A 895 -16.92 7.04 25.49
N ALA A 896 -16.52 5.90 26.05
CA ALA A 896 -15.16 5.68 26.55
C ALA A 896 -14.09 5.78 25.44
N LEU A 897 -14.37 5.28 24.23
CA LEU A 897 -13.46 5.43 23.08
C LEU A 897 -13.30 6.90 22.64
N LEU A 898 -14.37 7.68 22.68
CA LEU A 898 -14.31 9.13 22.37
C LEU A 898 -13.53 9.90 23.43
N LEU A 899 -13.71 9.59 24.72
CA LEU A 899 -12.87 10.12 25.79
C LEU A 899 -11.40 9.67 25.67
N ALA A 900 -11.12 8.48 25.13
CA ALA A 900 -9.76 8.00 24.92
C ALA A 900 -9.01 8.80 23.83
N TYR A 901 -9.72 9.38 22.86
CA TYR A 901 -9.19 10.41 21.95
C TYR A 901 -9.24 11.84 22.54
N GLY A 902 -9.81 11.98 23.74
CA GLY A 902 -10.01 13.24 24.45
C GLY A 902 -10.98 14.18 23.74
N ALA A 903 -12.09 13.65 23.24
CA ALA A 903 -13.28 14.43 22.89
C ALA A 903 -14.09 14.76 24.16
N GLU A 904 -14.76 15.91 24.17
CA GLU A 904 -15.71 16.30 25.22
C GLU A 904 -17.13 15.88 24.79
N LEU A 905 -17.96 15.38 25.71
CA LEU A 905 -19.26 14.78 25.40
C LEU A 905 -20.42 15.55 26.04
N ILE A 906 -21.46 15.84 25.25
CA ILE A 906 -22.73 16.38 25.73
C ILE A 906 -23.82 15.31 25.54
N LEU A 907 -24.37 14.82 26.66
CA LEU A 907 -25.38 13.76 26.68
C LEU A 907 -26.79 14.35 26.79
N LEU A 908 -27.60 14.18 25.74
CA LEU A 908 -28.99 14.63 25.69
C LEU A 908 -29.96 13.58 26.26
N ASP A 909 -31.24 13.99 26.37
CA ASP A 909 -32.37 13.13 26.71
C ASP A 909 -32.34 11.83 25.87
N PRO A 910 -32.59 10.65 26.47
CA PRO A 910 -32.55 9.37 25.77
C PRO A 910 -33.52 9.25 24.57
N LYS A 911 -34.53 10.12 24.48
CA LYS A 911 -35.54 10.17 23.42
C LYS A 911 -35.23 11.19 22.31
N CYS A 912 -34.14 11.96 22.39
CA CYS A 912 -33.88 13.00 21.40
C CYS A 912 -33.71 12.40 19.98
N THR A 913 -34.40 13.01 19.02
CA THR A 913 -34.37 12.62 17.61
C THR A 913 -33.07 13.06 16.93
N GLY A 914 -32.79 12.50 15.74
CA GLY A 914 -31.67 12.93 14.90
C GLY A 914 -31.70 14.42 14.56
N VAL A 915 -32.89 14.97 14.32
CA VAL A 915 -33.10 16.38 13.99
C VAL A 915 -32.80 17.27 15.21
N GLU A 916 -33.29 16.92 16.40
CA GLU A 916 -33.02 17.68 17.63
C GLU A 916 -31.53 17.67 18.02
N MET A 917 -30.81 16.56 17.79
CA MET A 917 -29.35 16.54 17.98
C MET A 917 -28.64 17.51 17.03
N VAL A 918 -28.99 17.49 15.74
CA VAL A 918 -28.38 18.36 14.71
C VAL A 918 -28.62 19.83 15.03
N GLU A 919 -29.87 20.18 15.37
CA GLU A 919 -30.22 21.53 15.80
C GLU A 919 -29.49 21.94 17.08
N ARG A 920 -29.28 21.02 18.05
CA ARG A 920 -28.46 21.29 19.23
C ARG A 920 -26.99 21.55 18.88
N ALA A 921 -26.41 20.84 17.93
CA ALA A 921 -25.03 21.09 17.49
C ALA A 921 -24.89 22.44 16.79
N ARG A 922 -25.89 22.85 16.00
CA ARG A 922 -25.97 24.20 15.43
C ARG A 922 -26.01 25.27 16.52
N GLN A 923 -26.90 25.13 17.51
CA GLN A 923 -27.05 26.07 18.63
C GLN A 923 -25.76 26.19 19.48
N VAL A 924 -25.11 25.06 19.80
CA VAL A 924 -23.84 25.05 20.55
C VAL A 924 -22.70 25.67 19.73
N ALA A 925 -22.69 25.53 18.41
CA ALA A 925 -21.71 26.21 17.57
C ALA A 925 -21.96 27.71 17.45
N GLU A 926 -23.22 28.14 17.42
CA GLU A 926 -23.61 29.55 17.37
C GLU A 926 -23.39 30.28 18.71
N SER A 927 -23.23 29.56 19.83
CA SER A 927 -23.07 30.19 21.14
C SER A 927 -21.68 30.81 21.39
N HIS A 928 -20.66 30.49 20.59
CA HIS A 928 -19.31 31.04 20.77
C HIS A 928 -18.58 31.20 19.42
N PRO A 929 -17.92 32.34 19.13
CA PRO A 929 -17.33 32.60 17.81
C PRO A 929 -16.18 31.67 17.40
N ASP A 930 -15.54 31.00 18.37
CA ASP A 930 -14.50 30.00 18.11
C ASP A 930 -15.06 28.59 17.85
N PHE A 931 -16.37 28.38 18.01
CA PHE A 931 -16.98 27.08 17.82
C PHE A 931 -17.38 26.90 16.35
N TYR A 932 -17.12 25.71 15.79
CA TYR A 932 -17.35 25.42 14.39
C TYR A 932 -18.15 24.13 14.20
N TRP A 933 -19.37 24.26 13.67
CA TRP A 933 -20.21 23.12 13.32
C TRP A 933 -19.72 22.45 12.04
N ILE A 934 -19.37 21.17 12.13
CA ILE A 934 -18.85 20.37 11.00
C ILE A 934 -19.92 20.08 9.93
N ASN A 935 -21.18 19.91 10.36
CA ASN A 935 -22.36 19.59 9.54
C ASN A 935 -22.14 18.46 8.52
N GLN A 936 -22.00 17.22 8.98
CA GLN A 936 -21.77 16.06 8.09
C GLN A 936 -22.80 15.84 6.97
N PHE A 937 -24.02 16.38 7.12
CA PHE A 937 -25.15 16.18 6.21
C PHE A 937 -25.26 17.27 5.14
N GLY A 938 -24.74 18.48 5.42
CA GLY A 938 -24.68 19.61 4.49
C GLY A 938 -23.28 19.95 3.95
N ASN A 939 -22.20 19.40 4.54
CA ASN A 939 -20.84 19.78 4.18
C ASN A 939 -20.34 19.07 2.89
N PRO A 940 -20.09 19.80 1.78
CA PRO A 940 -19.71 19.21 0.50
C PRO A 940 -18.32 18.55 0.53
N ALA A 941 -17.48 18.84 1.53
CA ALA A 941 -16.19 18.15 1.68
C ALA A 941 -16.36 16.65 2.01
N ASN A 942 -17.51 16.24 2.53
CA ASN A 942 -17.88 14.82 2.69
C ASN A 942 -18.00 14.11 1.33
N VAL A 943 -18.66 14.75 0.36
CA VAL A 943 -18.73 14.28 -1.04
C VAL A 943 -17.35 14.29 -1.68
N GLU A 944 -16.60 15.38 -1.51
CA GLU A 944 -15.27 15.56 -2.11
C GLU A 944 -14.27 14.50 -1.64
N ALA A 945 -14.35 14.06 -0.37
CA ALA A 945 -13.54 12.96 0.16
C ALA A 945 -13.67 11.69 -0.69
N HIS A 946 -14.90 11.33 -1.04
CA HIS A 946 -15.21 10.11 -1.80
C HIS A 946 -14.97 10.29 -3.30
N TYR A 947 -15.20 11.49 -3.84
CA TYR A 947 -14.85 11.84 -5.22
C TYR A 947 -13.34 11.82 -5.48
N ARG A 948 -12.52 12.28 -4.52
CA ARG A 948 -11.04 12.29 -4.64
C ARG A 948 -10.34 10.99 -4.25
N THR A 949 -10.99 10.12 -3.46
CA THR A 949 -10.33 8.90 -2.95
C THR A 949 -11.11 7.63 -3.28
N THR A 950 -12.31 7.43 -2.74
CA THR A 950 -13.08 6.18 -2.89
C THR A 950 -13.40 5.83 -4.35
N GLY A 951 -13.85 6.80 -5.16
CA GLY A 951 -14.08 6.63 -6.60
C GLY A 951 -12.82 6.23 -7.37
N PRO A 952 -11.75 7.04 -7.32
CA PRO A 952 -10.46 6.73 -7.94
C PRO A 952 -9.86 5.39 -7.50
N GLU A 953 -9.99 5.03 -6.23
CA GLU A 953 -9.53 3.74 -5.71
C GLU A 953 -10.31 2.58 -6.30
N ILE A 954 -11.66 2.64 -6.32
CA ILE A 954 -12.50 1.59 -6.92
C ILE A 954 -12.19 1.47 -8.41
N TRP A 955 -12.13 2.57 -9.15
CA TRP A 955 -11.77 2.58 -10.58
C TRP A 955 -10.42 1.91 -10.85
N ARG A 956 -9.39 2.26 -10.08
CA ARG A 956 -8.05 1.68 -10.18
C ARG A 956 -8.04 0.19 -9.82
N GLN A 957 -8.73 -0.20 -8.75
CA GLN A 957 -8.73 -1.57 -8.25
C GLN A 957 -9.52 -2.52 -9.16
N THR A 958 -10.62 -2.06 -9.79
CA THR A 958 -11.37 -2.84 -10.79
C THR A 958 -10.77 -2.79 -12.20
N GLY A 959 -9.74 -1.97 -12.43
CA GLY A 959 -9.18 -1.74 -13.77
C GLY A 959 -10.20 -1.15 -14.75
N GLY A 960 -11.09 -0.26 -14.26
CA GLY A 960 -12.19 0.31 -15.04
C GLY A 960 -13.39 -0.61 -15.30
N LYS A 961 -13.32 -1.88 -14.87
CA LYS A 961 -14.36 -2.90 -15.13
C LYS A 961 -15.59 -2.81 -14.21
N ILE A 962 -15.72 -1.73 -13.44
CA ILE A 962 -16.89 -1.49 -12.58
C ILE A 962 -18.12 -1.17 -13.44
N ASP A 963 -19.28 -1.75 -13.14
CA ASP A 963 -20.54 -1.46 -13.82
C ASP A 963 -21.57 -0.83 -12.88
N ILE A 964 -21.65 -1.33 -11.63
CA ILE A 964 -22.66 -0.92 -10.67
C ILE A 964 -22.01 -0.61 -9.32
N ILE A 965 -22.34 0.54 -8.73
CA ILE A 965 -22.11 0.78 -7.30
C ILE A 965 -23.41 0.72 -6.51
N CYS A 966 -23.34 0.19 -5.30
CA CYS A 966 -24.48 0.12 -4.38
C CYS A 966 -24.00 0.49 -2.97
N PHE A 967 -24.47 1.61 -2.40
CA PHE A 967 -24.03 2.07 -1.08
C PHE A 967 -25.19 2.59 -0.24
N GLY A 968 -25.24 2.21 1.04
CA GLY A 968 -26.24 2.71 1.97
C GLY A 968 -26.03 4.17 2.36
N ALA A 969 -27.10 4.95 2.35
CA ALA A 969 -27.06 6.37 2.68
C ALA A 969 -27.17 6.61 4.19
N GLY A 970 -26.05 6.93 4.82
CA GLY A 970 -26.00 7.68 6.09
C GLY A 970 -26.11 9.17 5.82
N SER A 971 -24.98 9.81 5.51
CA SER A 971 -24.94 11.21 5.05
C SER A 971 -25.10 11.37 3.54
N GLY A 972 -25.09 10.29 2.75
CA GLY A 972 -25.09 10.34 1.27
C GLY A 972 -23.72 10.60 0.62
N GLY A 973 -22.74 11.14 1.35
CA GLY A 973 -21.42 11.52 0.80
C GLY A 973 -20.70 10.41 0.01
N THR A 974 -20.75 9.16 0.49
CA THR A 974 -20.08 8.02 -0.17
C THR A 974 -20.70 7.66 -1.52
N VAL A 975 -22.04 7.55 -1.60
CA VAL A 975 -22.73 7.24 -2.87
C VAL A 975 -22.58 8.40 -3.86
N THR A 976 -22.70 9.65 -3.39
CA THR A 976 -22.64 10.83 -4.27
C THR A 976 -21.24 11.14 -4.77
N GLY A 977 -20.20 11.10 -3.92
CA GLY A 977 -18.83 11.37 -4.36
C GLY A 977 -18.26 10.28 -5.27
N THR A 978 -18.45 9.02 -4.88
CA THR A 978 -18.00 7.87 -5.67
C THR A 978 -18.76 7.79 -7.00
N GLY A 979 -20.09 7.96 -6.97
CA GLY A 979 -20.96 7.91 -8.15
C GLY A 979 -20.63 8.97 -9.18
N LYS A 980 -20.46 10.23 -8.74
CA LYS A 980 -20.00 11.33 -9.59
C LYS A 980 -18.69 10.98 -10.30
N PHE A 981 -17.65 10.57 -9.55
CA PHE A 981 -16.36 10.24 -10.15
C PHE A 981 -16.45 9.10 -11.16
N LEU A 982 -17.19 8.03 -10.84
CA LEU A 982 -17.28 6.87 -11.72
C LEU A 982 -18.05 7.20 -13.01
N ARG A 983 -19.11 8.02 -12.96
CA ARG A 983 -19.80 8.47 -14.19
C ARG A 983 -18.98 9.41 -15.06
N GLU A 984 -18.08 10.21 -14.47
CA GLU A 984 -17.09 10.97 -15.24
C GLU A 984 -16.03 10.08 -15.92
N LYS A 985 -15.87 8.82 -15.51
CA LYS A 985 -14.98 7.83 -16.15
C LYS A 985 -15.69 6.86 -17.08
N LYS A 986 -16.92 6.50 -16.75
CA LYS A 986 -17.75 5.51 -17.42
C LYS A 986 -19.23 5.91 -17.25
N PRO A 987 -19.79 6.74 -18.15
CA PRO A 987 -21.11 7.35 -17.99
C PRO A 987 -22.26 6.38 -17.74
N GLU A 988 -22.14 5.15 -18.26
CA GLU A 988 -23.08 4.05 -18.08
C GLU A 988 -23.05 3.41 -16.68
N THR A 989 -22.17 3.85 -15.77
CA THR A 989 -22.10 3.32 -14.40
C THR A 989 -23.43 3.54 -13.67
N GLU A 990 -24.03 2.45 -13.22
CA GLU A 990 -25.27 2.45 -12.45
C GLU A 990 -25.00 2.76 -10.97
N ILE A 991 -25.83 3.60 -10.37
CA ILE A 991 -25.66 4.09 -8.99
C ILE A 991 -26.91 3.75 -8.18
N PHE A 992 -26.78 2.80 -7.25
CA PHE A 992 -27.86 2.45 -6.32
C PHE A 992 -27.55 2.94 -4.91
N VAL A 993 -28.60 3.39 -4.22
CA VAL A 993 -28.55 3.71 -2.79
C VAL A 993 -29.33 2.67 -1.98
N VAL A 994 -28.83 2.33 -0.79
CA VAL A 994 -29.54 1.44 0.16
C VAL A 994 -30.10 2.25 1.32
N GLU A 995 -31.33 1.94 1.72
CA GLU A 995 -31.97 2.49 2.92
C GLU A 995 -32.75 1.41 3.72
N PRO A 996 -33.01 1.63 5.01
CA PRO A 996 -33.83 0.71 5.81
C PRO A 996 -35.26 0.67 5.29
N THR A 997 -35.84 -0.51 5.15
CA THR A 997 -37.27 -0.70 4.76
C THR A 997 -38.21 -0.01 5.73
N GLU A 998 -37.84 0.03 7.01
CA GLU A 998 -38.60 0.64 8.10
C GLU A 998 -38.54 2.17 8.07
N SER A 999 -37.47 2.77 7.52
CA SER A 999 -37.21 4.22 7.53
C SER A 999 -36.80 4.71 6.14
N SER A 1000 -37.65 4.44 5.15
CA SER A 1000 -37.35 4.61 3.71
C SER A 1000 -37.66 6.02 3.19
N VAL A 1001 -37.04 7.02 3.81
CA VAL A 1001 -37.32 8.44 3.53
C VAL A 1001 -36.87 8.89 2.13
N ILE A 1002 -35.83 8.26 1.57
CA ILE A 1002 -35.36 8.56 0.20
C ILE A 1002 -36.38 8.04 -0.83
N SER A 1003 -37.08 6.95 -0.53
CA SER A 1003 -38.25 6.46 -1.29
C SER A 1003 -39.55 7.24 -1.01
N GLY A 1004 -39.54 8.23 -0.11
CA GLY A 1004 -40.71 9.06 0.22
C GLY A 1004 -41.66 8.49 1.28
N PHE A 1005 -41.25 7.46 2.04
CA PHE A 1005 -41.98 6.98 3.22
C PHE A 1005 -41.63 7.82 4.47
N PRO A 1006 -42.47 7.85 5.52
CA PRO A 1006 -42.12 8.51 6.77
C PRO A 1006 -40.91 7.82 7.45
N PRO A 1007 -40.17 8.55 8.30
CA PRO A 1007 -39.12 7.95 9.13
C PRO A 1007 -39.72 7.10 10.26
N ASP A 1008 -39.06 5.99 10.57
CA ASP A 1008 -39.33 5.16 11.75
C ASP A 1008 -38.02 4.56 12.30
N ASN A 1009 -38.12 3.79 13.39
CA ASN A 1009 -37.04 3.13 14.07
C ASN A 1009 -36.56 1.89 13.30
N HIS A 1010 -35.25 1.75 13.12
CA HIS A 1010 -34.61 0.60 12.49
C HIS A 1010 -33.32 0.23 13.23
N LYS A 1011 -32.80 -0.99 13.01
CA LYS A 1011 -31.58 -1.49 13.67
C LYS A 1011 -30.32 -1.30 12.82
N ILE A 1012 -30.45 -0.92 11.55
CA ILE A 1012 -29.34 -0.79 10.59
C ILE A 1012 -28.45 0.44 10.87
N ALA A 1013 -27.59 0.34 11.88
CA ALA A 1013 -26.73 1.44 12.30
C ALA A 1013 -25.79 1.95 11.18
N GLY A 1014 -25.85 3.26 10.93
CA GLY A 1014 -24.96 3.99 10.02
C GLY A 1014 -25.58 4.43 8.69
N ILE A 1015 -26.82 4.03 8.40
CA ILE A 1015 -27.64 4.48 7.25
C ILE A 1015 -29.03 4.91 7.75
N GLY A 1016 -29.87 5.52 6.90
CA GLY A 1016 -31.26 5.84 7.23
C GLY A 1016 -31.40 6.96 8.27
N ALA A 1017 -30.92 8.17 7.96
CA ALA A 1017 -30.86 9.27 8.94
C ALA A 1017 -32.24 9.80 9.44
N GLY A 1018 -33.36 9.29 8.93
CA GLY A 1018 -34.71 9.80 9.22
C GLY A 1018 -35.09 11.07 8.43
N PHE A 1019 -34.19 11.56 7.59
CA PHE A 1019 -34.38 12.67 6.65
C PHE A 1019 -33.49 12.45 5.42
N ILE A 1020 -33.70 13.25 4.36
CA ILE A 1020 -32.84 13.25 3.16
C ILE A 1020 -31.68 14.23 3.41
N PRO A 1021 -30.40 13.80 3.43
CA PRO A 1021 -29.27 14.71 3.58
C PRO A 1021 -29.08 15.63 2.37
N ASP A 1022 -28.74 16.90 2.59
CA ASP A 1022 -28.54 17.90 1.52
C ASP A 1022 -27.47 17.48 0.51
N ILE A 1023 -26.41 16.80 0.95
CA ILE A 1023 -25.32 16.34 0.08
C ILE A 1023 -25.65 15.07 -0.72
N LEU A 1024 -26.82 14.44 -0.52
CA LEU A 1024 -27.27 13.30 -1.31
C LEU A 1024 -27.87 13.79 -2.63
N ASN A 1025 -27.07 13.83 -3.69
CA ASN A 1025 -27.60 14.06 -5.03
C ASN A 1025 -28.41 12.82 -5.47
N ARG A 1026 -29.74 12.95 -5.46
CA ARG A 1026 -30.72 11.94 -5.87
C ARG A 1026 -30.88 11.80 -7.38
N GLU A 1027 -30.63 12.85 -8.15
CA GLU A 1027 -30.78 12.87 -9.62
C GLU A 1027 -29.80 11.91 -10.31
N GLN A 1028 -28.65 11.63 -9.69
CA GLN A 1028 -27.71 10.64 -10.21
C GLN A 1028 -28.14 9.19 -9.96
N LEU A 1029 -29.13 8.91 -9.10
CA LEU A 1029 -29.44 7.54 -8.70
C LEU A 1029 -30.15 6.78 -9.82
N THR A 1030 -29.61 5.62 -10.18
CA THR A 1030 -30.28 4.64 -11.04
C THR A 1030 -31.44 3.97 -10.28
N GLY A 1031 -31.32 3.80 -8.97
CA GLY A 1031 -32.40 3.27 -8.14
C GLY A 1031 -32.14 3.31 -6.64
N ILE A 1032 -33.19 3.00 -5.88
CA ILE A 1032 -33.18 2.93 -4.41
C ILE A 1032 -33.56 1.50 -4.03
N ILE A 1033 -32.82 0.91 -3.09
CA ILE A 1033 -33.05 -0.45 -2.58
C ILE A 1033 -33.37 -0.38 -1.10
N ARG A 1034 -34.50 -0.98 -0.71
CA ARG A 1034 -34.98 -1.04 0.67
C ARG A 1034 -34.62 -2.39 1.27
N ILE A 1035 -33.92 -2.38 2.40
CA ILE A 1035 -33.51 -3.60 3.12
C ILE A 1035 -33.98 -3.52 4.57
N ASP A 1036 -34.62 -4.57 5.07
CA ASP A 1036 -35.07 -4.64 6.46
C ASP A 1036 -33.92 -4.97 7.43
N SER A 1037 -34.11 -4.64 8.70
CA SER A 1037 -33.10 -4.85 9.75
C SER A 1037 -32.72 -6.32 9.96
N GLU A 1038 -33.65 -7.26 9.86
CA GLU A 1038 -33.37 -8.67 10.16
C GLU A 1038 -32.58 -9.31 9.02
N GLY A 1039 -32.94 -9.02 7.76
CA GLY A 1039 -32.15 -9.38 6.58
C GLY A 1039 -30.74 -8.80 6.62
N ALA A 1040 -30.58 -7.54 7.03
CA ALA A 1040 -29.28 -6.91 7.20
C ALA A 1040 -28.43 -7.55 8.32
N ILE A 1041 -29.03 -7.89 9.47
CA ILE A 1041 -28.36 -8.59 10.59
C ILE A 1041 -27.94 -10.00 10.16
N ALA A 1042 -28.83 -10.75 9.50
CA ALA A 1042 -28.54 -12.08 8.99
C ALA A 1042 -27.39 -12.05 7.98
N MET A 1043 -27.40 -11.12 7.02
CA MET A 1043 -26.32 -10.98 6.05
C MET A 1043 -24.98 -10.55 6.69
N ALA A 1044 -25.00 -9.68 7.71
CA ALA A 1044 -23.79 -9.31 8.44
C ALA A 1044 -23.18 -10.49 9.22
N LYS A 1045 -24.00 -11.42 9.74
CA LYS A 1045 -23.52 -12.69 10.31
C LYS A 1045 -22.94 -13.61 9.24
N ARG A 1046 -23.64 -13.78 8.11
CA ARG A 1046 -23.17 -14.58 6.97
C ARG A 1046 -21.82 -14.10 6.45
N LEU A 1047 -21.60 -12.79 6.33
CA LEU A 1047 -20.29 -12.23 5.95
C LEU A 1047 -19.16 -12.72 6.86
N ALA A 1048 -19.39 -12.81 8.17
CA ALA A 1048 -18.39 -13.31 9.11
C ALA A 1048 -18.16 -14.84 8.99
N THR A 1049 -19.23 -15.61 8.75
CA THR A 1049 -19.17 -17.09 8.72
C THR A 1049 -18.92 -17.72 7.33
N GLU A 1050 -19.07 -16.97 6.24
CA GLU A 1050 -18.93 -17.48 4.85
C GLU A 1050 -17.77 -16.82 4.09
N GLU A 1051 -17.43 -15.56 4.42
CA GLU A 1051 -16.37 -14.77 3.76
C GLU A 1051 -15.23 -14.39 4.71
N ALA A 1052 -15.37 -14.67 6.02
CA ALA A 1052 -14.52 -14.16 7.08
C ALA A 1052 -14.42 -12.62 7.12
N ILE A 1053 -15.49 -11.92 6.74
CA ILE A 1053 -15.61 -10.46 6.76
C ILE A 1053 -16.47 -10.04 7.94
N LEU A 1054 -15.85 -9.52 8.99
CA LEU A 1054 -16.55 -9.06 10.19
C LEU A 1054 -17.02 -7.60 10.00
N GLY A 1055 -18.20 -7.41 9.42
CA GLY A 1055 -18.80 -6.10 9.15
C GLY A 1055 -19.96 -5.74 10.09
N GLY A 1056 -20.21 -4.44 10.30
CA GLY A 1056 -21.44 -3.96 10.97
C GLY A 1056 -22.72 -4.14 10.13
N ILE A 1057 -23.90 -3.95 10.75
CA ILE A 1057 -25.22 -4.24 10.16
C ILE A 1057 -25.45 -3.55 8.80
N SER A 1058 -25.03 -2.30 8.64
CA SER A 1058 -25.12 -1.57 7.35
C SER A 1058 -24.26 -2.18 6.23
N SER A 1059 -23.23 -2.96 6.55
CA SER A 1059 -22.46 -3.75 5.58
C SER A 1059 -23.26 -4.97 5.10
N GLY A 1060 -24.03 -5.59 6.01
CA GLY A 1060 -25.00 -6.64 5.66
C GLY A 1060 -26.11 -6.12 4.74
N ALA A 1061 -26.64 -4.92 5.03
CA ALA A 1061 -27.63 -4.27 4.16
C ALA A 1061 -27.07 -3.98 2.75
N ASN A 1062 -25.86 -3.41 2.69
CA ASN A 1062 -25.10 -3.17 1.46
C ASN A 1062 -24.96 -4.45 0.60
N VAL A 1063 -24.51 -5.56 1.21
CA VAL A 1063 -24.28 -6.83 0.48
C VAL A 1063 -25.61 -7.50 0.09
N LEU A 1064 -26.64 -7.45 0.93
CA LEU A 1064 -27.95 -7.99 0.59
C LEU A 1064 -28.59 -7.25 -0.59
N ALA A 1065 -28.44 -5.93 -0.66
CA ALA A 1065 -28.84 -5.14 -1.82
C ALA A 1065 -28.04 -5.50 -3.09
N CYS A 1066 -26.73 -5.75 -2.97
CA CYS A 1066 -25.90 -6.23 -4.09
C CYS A 1066 -26.36 -7.60 -4.60
N LEU A 1067 -26.77 -8.52 -3.71
CA LEU A 1067 -27.32 -9.82 -4.13
C LEU A 1067 -28.64 -9.67 -4.89
N GLN A 1068 -29.53 -8.77 -4.45
CA GLN A 1068 -30.76 -8.45 -5.18
C GLN A 1068 -30.48 -7.88 -6.57
N LEU A 1069 -29.42 -7.08 -6.74
CA LEU A 1069 -28.97 -6.60 -8.05
C LEU A 1069 -28.30 -7.70 -8.89
N ALA A 1070 -27.45 -8.53 -8.28
CA ALA A 1070 -26.72 -9.59 -8.96
C ALA A 1070 -27.61 -10.74 -9.45
N ALA A 1071 -28.78 -10.94 -8.82
CA ALA A 1071 -29.78 -11.91 -9.24
C ALA A 1071 -30.62 -11.47 -10.45
N LYS A 1072 -30.48 -10.21 -10.92
CA LYS A 1072 -31.20 -9.71 -12.09
C LYS A 1072 -30.56 -10.19 -13.40
N PRO A 1073 -31.31 -10.76 -14.35
CA PRO A 1073 -30.76 -11.25 -15.62
C PRO A 1073 -29.97 -10.20 -16.41
N GLU A 1074 -30.43 -8.93 -16.41
CA GLU A 1074 -29.77 -7.80 -17.07
C GLU A 1074 -28.41 -7.41 -16.46
N ASN A 1075 -28.05 -8.00 -15.32
CA ASN A 1075 -26.77 -7.78 -14.66
C ASN A 1075 -25.80 -8.97 -14.80
N ALA A 1076 -26.15 -10.00 -15.57
CA ALA A 1076 -25.23 -11.11 -15.86
C ALA A 1076 -23.90 -10.61 -16.44
N GLY A 1077 -22.78 -11.11 -15.90
CA GLY A 1077 -21.42 -10.70 -16.26
C GLY A 1077 -20.94 -9.39 -15.63
N LYS A 1078 -21.83 -8.52 -15.13
CA LYS A 1078 -21.45 -7.22 -14.55
C LYS A 1078 -20.69 -7.37 -13.23
N LEU A 1079 -19.88 -6.36 -12.92
CA LEU A 1079 -19.23 -6.17 -11.62
C LEU A 1079 -19.98 -5.14 -10.77
N ILE A 1080 -20.42 -5.57 -9.58
CA ILE A 1080 -21.07 -4.76 -8.57
C ILE A 1080 -20.11 -4.50 -7.40
N VAL A 1081 -19.94 -3.23 -7.00
CA VAL A 1081 -19.10 -2.85 -5.85
C VAL A 1081 -19.92 -2.18 -4.74
N THR A 1082 -19.67 -2.60 -3.51
CA THR A 1082 -20.17 -1.96 -2.28
C THR A 1082 -19.07 -1.84 -1.22
N SER A 1083 -19.39 -1.46 0.02
CA SER A 1083 -18.45 -1.24 1.12
C SER A 1083 -18.84 -1.98 2.40
N ILE A 1084 -17.81 -2.46 3.12
CA ILE A 1084 -17.92 -2.88 4.52
C ILE A 1084 -17.58 -1.67 5.38
N ASN A 1085 -18.62 -0.94 5.80
CA ASN A 1085 -18.51 0.45 6.26
C ASN A 1085 -17.71 0.63 7.57
N SER A 1086 -17.63 -0.42 8.38
CA SER A 1086 -16.96 -0.43 9.69
C SER A 1086 -16.85 -1.85 10.26
N SER A 1087 -15.87 -2.06 11.13
CA SER A 1087 -15.63 -3.35 11.78
C SER A 1087 -16.83 -3.80 12.61
N GLY A 1088 -17.19 -5.08 12.51
CA GLY A 1088 -18.23 -5.71 13.34
C GLY A 1088 -17.88 -5.71 14.83
N GLU A 1089 -16.60 -5.60 15.21
CA GLU A 1089 -16.16 -5.56 16.62
C GLU A 1089 -16.78 -4.40 17.41
N ARG A 1090 -17.02 -3.26 16.75
CA ARG A 1090 -17.73 -2.07 17.30
C ARG A 1090 -19.20 -2.31 17.67
N TYR A 1091 -19.73 -3.48 17.32
CA TYR A 1091 -21.15 -3.82 17.42
C TYR A 1091 -21.40 -5.05 18.30
N LEU A 1092 -20.40 -5.54 19.05
CA LEU A 1092 -20.52 -6.68 19.98
C LEU A 1092 -21.50 -6.47 21.14
N SER A 1093 -21.75 -5.23 21.55
CA SER A 1093 -22.78 -4.87 22.53
C SER A 1093 -24.17 -4.63 21.90
N SER A 1094 -24.29 -4.73 20.57
CA SER A 1094 -25.54 -4.51 19.84
C SER A 1094 -26.28 -5.80 19.51
N VAL A 1095 -27.51 -5.66 18.97
CA VAL A 1095 -28.35 -6.74 18.45
C VAL A 1095 -27.65 -7.66 17.43
N LEU A 1096 -26.60 -7.19 16.73
CA LEU A 1096 -25.89 -7.98 15.73
C LEU A 1096 -25.25 -9.26 16.32
N TYR A 1097 -24.77 -9.21 17.57
CA TYR A 1097 -24.06 -10.32 18.20
C TYR A 1097 -24.62 -10.71 19.57
N ALA A 1098 -25.84 -10.26 19.91
CA ALA A 1098 -26.46 -10.52 21.22
C ALA A 1098 -26.66 -12.02 21.51
N ASP A 1099 -27.07 -12.80 20.51
CA ASP A 1099 -27.20 -14.26 20.55
C ASP A 1099 -25.85 -14.97 20.69
N ILE A 1100 -24.83 -14.50 19.94
CA ILE A 1100 -23.46 -15.04 20.04
C ILE A 1100 -22.86 -14.74 21.41
N LYS A 1101 -23.11 -13.53 21.96
CA LYS A 1101 -22.67 -13.14 23.31
C LYS A 1101 -23.37 -13.96 24.39
N ALA A 1102 -24.69 -14.13 24.32
CA ALA A 1102 -25.43 -15.00 25.25
C ALA A 1102 -24.96 -16.47 25.19
N THR A 1103 -24.68 -16.96 23.98
CA THR A 1103 -24.08 -18.31 23.78
C THR A 1103 -22.70 -18.40 24.42
N ALA A 1104 -21.85 -17.38 24.25
CA ALA A 1104 -20.50 -17.32 24.82
C ALA A 1104 -20.46 -17.15 26.36
N ASP A 1105 -21.53 -16.63 26.95
CA ASP A 1105 -21.66 -16.40 28.40
C ASP A 1105 -22.12 -17.67 29.13
N SER A 1106 -22.99 -18.45 28.48
CA SER A 1106 -23.57 -19.70 29.00
C SER A 1106 -22.69 -20.95 28.82
N MET A 1107 -21.42 -20.80 28.43
CA MET A 1107 -20.52 -21.95 28.19
C MET A 1107 -20.02 -22.56 29.52
N PRO A 1108 -20.30 -23.84 29.80
CA PRO A 1108 -19.81 -24.49 31.02
C PRO A 1108 -18.31 -24.76 30.94
N PHE A 1109 -17.69 -24.92 32.12
CA PHE A 1109 -16.35 -25.50 32.21
C PHE A 1109 -16.38 -26.94 31.74
N GLN A 1110 -15.33 -27.37 31.04
CA GLN A 1110 -15.19 -28.74 30.55
C GLN A 1110 -13.94 -29.39 31.12
N SER A 1111 -14.10 -30.60 31.63
CA SER A 1111 -13.01 -31.56 31.87
C SER A 1111 -12.33 -31.96 30.54
N LEU A 1112 -11.22 -32.68 30.61
CA LEU A 1112 -10.54 -33.19 29.41
C LEU A 1112 -11.44 -34.13 28.59
N GLU A 1113 -12.23 -34.97 29.26
CA GLU A 1113 -13.12 -35.95 28.63
C GLU A 1113 -14.27 -35.25 27.88
N GLU A 1114 -14.93 -34.29 28.52
CA GLU A 1114 -15.95 -33.44 27.89
C GLU A 1114 -15.38 -32.60 26.75
N SER A 1115 -14.15 -32.11 26.90
CA SER A 1115 -13.45 -31.33 25.87
C SER A 1115 -13.15 -32.16 24.62
N ILE A 1116 -12.68 -33.41 24.80
CA ILE A 1116 -12.49 -34.36 23.70
C ILE A 1116 -13.83 -34.68 23.02
N ALA A 1117 -14.90 -34.92 23.80
CA ALA A 1117 -16.24 -35.15 23.24
C ALA A 1117 -16.77 -33.92 22.47
N THR A 1118 -16.53 -32.70 22.97
CA THR A 1118 -16.86 -31.45 22.27
C THR A 1118 -16.10 -31.28 20.96
N ALA A 1119 -14.80 -31.59 20.95
CA ALA A 1119 -14.02 -31.56 19.72
C ALA A 1119 -14.50 -32.62 18.71
N LYS A 1120 -14.78 -33.85 19.15
CA LYS A 1120 -15.20 -34.96 18.27
C LYS A 1120 -16.55 -34.74 17.60
N ARG A 1121 -17.48 -34.02 18.24
CA ARG A 1121 -18.74 -33.56 17.60
C ARG A 1121 -18.57 -32.70 16.34
N LEU A 1122 -17.36 -32.20 16.05
CA LEU A 1122 -17.05 -31.51 14.79
C LEU A 1122 -16.74 -32.47 13.63
N LEU A 1123 -16.40 -33.72 13.94
CA LEU A 1123 -16.11 -34.78 12.98
C LEU A 1123 -17.38 -35.49 12.50
N ASP A 1124 -18.40 -35.57 13.37
CA ASP A 1124 -19.67 -36.26 13.10
C ASP A 1124 -20.70 -35.39 12.34
N LYS A 1125 -20.33 -34.15 12.01
CA LYS A 1125 -21.11 -33.22 11.16
C LYS A 1125 -20.52 -33.20 9.75
N GLU A 1126 -20.87 -34.22 8.97
CA GLU A 1126 -20.88 -34.20 7.50
C GLU A 1126 -22.32 -33.96 7.01
#